data_AF-A0AA47EEP2-F1
#
_entry.id   AF-A0AA47EEP2-F1
#
_cell.length_a   1.000
_cell.length_b   1.000
_cell.length_c   1.000
_cell.angle_alpha   90.00
_cell.angle_beta   90.00
_cell.angle_gamma   90.00
#
_symmetry.space_group_name_H-M   'P 1'
#
loop_
_entity.id
_entity.type
_entity.pdbx_description
1 polymer ?
#
loop_
_entity_poly.entity_id
_entity_poly.type
_entity_poly.pdbx_seq_one_letter_code
_entity_poly.pdbx_strand_id
1 'polypeptide(L)'
;MSAFRALHLSDVHIGKTYIDSKEIAYRIVSSLENNGLCSIKCVLVTGDIFDGQVVVEESLIKEAVLFFKKLLEQINIVQTDQKLNESDFIFVPGNHDMIRTDKYECRWKKYNDFLTGFYGIIPDFYDIEDYTVVRPYKDSRIVFAGFNSCQIEKKVIVDKKSIERIKNIDSKKMDDLGINKANLINLLQDEINSKYEDYGEIPTSQTTNVRRRVKKFDGYNVIALFHHHFYLFPEVVQEYGDSSLVRNYANLIQELKYMNVKTVLHGHKHFDLERPLITEDYYQTTDSIIDVFAGGSVGAKIVDRHTFSVIDFYDEKEDVKLVQNKFIYSGEHLEPIVKKQIPPKNISDRKIMLIEILKTNNYDIYLKYIETTDKMNKTYRTCKEINNWTSEALTGFKDVYKFLDSDYKNILFLLYAIDYRTLSYKNIIEGETQNLQSYFDLLKEFFDHHLNSCDFDVDINDFHEVFKIKELGLLKEKCDELINMSTNKMTKQYLAFSMVGIFFTDLYLVLTEYADDFYEQNIKYKVNIKLDQNKFHQYVPVPRIEIKSDSDRRSVYIQLLCNEATAHKIAVLFVKEFDLLINKFEDYFKLIGLKIYYLLPKIEKSNFKDTIDNYNFEAYIPTLLPLLTGRNIYPLKEVFARELIQNSIDAIAVREAKGESNFSKIINIEIGEDEKDRSFFKIKDCGTGMDRFKIERYFTSIGRSFYSGDEYDELNINYKPISNFGIGFLSSFMVCKEIDVKTKSFMIGSEGLKIHIPNYEGCFFIEHEDDVNVGTEIKLYLNEGVEGTKIVQYIEKVMLDVKYDIHIKYSNENVEQTKIISAYSIREKSKKKFNFFVPFKENGDVLISNWNEGVDIEKYEYGLLIKPIKRSDIQSQSVLNSGILIGESSLSDIFQTKDDRPRFNEGGYNSIFANFPSNWIQLDVSREKSTSFANIIKEYNDKNPESTVQNKIAITLYKQLLNCFEYGKENEISNSASCIQEIIKYAKSLSCNKKSKLSGDLSDIHYVAFAKITTDGIEYIVDHFNKNHEDTYHFKIEGTLNIINELKKRNFKAYNIFKSHKQDIIFDDASSTHRFGPNFSRFFQESSMRRRFGLNITKEFYKYYFDRQSLSVEKTTTNIISILTLSLMDIFENDLESDHSSIDFYHMVSLITNILLENMSVSDIESGNNKINIRISDIDSLIKQLKDNKNKKLELTVNDSK
;
A
#
# COMPACT_ATOMS: atom_id res chain seq x y z
N MET A 1 -13.01 -29.07 34.76
CA MET A 1 -11.55 -28.86 34.71
C MET A 1 -10.98 -29.22 36.07
N SER A 2 -10.16 -30.26 36.20
CA SER A 2 -9.59 -30.63 37.52
C SER A 2 -8.10 -30.29 37.57
N ALA A 3 -7.77 -29.11 38.09
CA ALA A 3 -6.39 -28.78 38.43
C ALA A 3 -5.85 -29.73 39.52
N PHE A 4 -4.54 -29.91 39.57
CA PHE A 4 -3.84 -30.51 40.68
C PHE A 4 -3.40 -29.42 41.65
N ARG A 5 -4.15 -29.27 42.74
CA ARG A 5 -3.94 -28.21 43.74
C ARG A 5 -2.94 -28.66 44.81
N ALA A 6 -1.89 -27.90 45.03
CA ALA A 6 -0.91 -28.13 46.09
C ALA A 6 -0.83 -26.93 47.05
N LEU A 7 -0.71 -27.21 48.35
CA LEU A 7 -0.41 -26.21 49.38
C LEU A 7 1.12 -26.16 49.56
N HIS A 8 1.74 -25.01 49.33
CA HIS A 8 3.18 -24.80 49.50
C HIS A 8 3.46 -23.96 50.74
N LEU A 9 4.20 -24.56 51.68
CA LEU A 9 4.69 -23.97 52.92
C LEU A 9 6.22 -23.91 52.89
N SER A 10 6.78 -22.87 53.49
CA SER A 10 8.23 -22.69 53.60
C SER A 10 8.61 -22.09 54.94
N ASP A 11 9.78 -22.47 55.47
CA ASP A 11 10.39 -21.97 56.71
C ASP A 11 9.39 -21.77 57.87
N VAL A 12 8.96 -22.89 58.45
CA VAL A 12 7.95 -22.94 59.52
C VAL A 12 8.52 -22.55 60.88
N HIS A 13 9.79 -22.88 61.18
CA HIS A 13 10.49 -22.50 62.41
C HIS A 13 9.80 -22.87 63.73
N ILE A 14 9.33 -24.12 63.86
CA ILE A 14 8.75 -24.64 65.09
C ILE A 14 9.74 -24.50 66.26
N GLY A 15 9.22 -24.09 67.43
CA GLY A 15 9.96 -23.79 68.66
C GLY A 15 10.05 -22.29 68.97
N LYS A 16 10.08 -21.42 67.95
CA LYS A 16 10.12 -19.97 68.13
C LYS A 16 9.30 -19.25 67.05
N THR A 17 8.06 -19.69 66.88
CA THR A 17 7.11 -19.09 65.96
C THR A 17 6.62 -17.71 66.43
N TYR A 18 6.11 -16.88 65.53
CA TYR A 18 5.57 -15.55 65.87
C TYR A 18 4.28 -15.60 66.71
N ILE A 19 3.49 -16.66 66.56
CA ILE A 19 2.32 -17.03 67.36
C ILE A 19 2.33 -18.54 67.66
N ASP A 20 1.39 -19.04 68.46
CA ASP A 20 1.27 -20.48 68.74
C ASP A 20 1.21 -21.31 67.44
N SER A 21 1.99 -22.39 67.37
CA SER A 21 2.11 -23.21 66.16
C SER A 21 0.76 -23.81 65.73
N LYS A 22 -0.13 -24.17 66.66
CA LYS A 22 -1.48 -24.66 66.31
C LYS A 22 -2.33 -23.56 65.71
N GLU A 23 -2.22 -22.33 66.22
CA GLU A 23 -2.92 -21.17 65.68
C GLU A 23 -2.52 -20.90 64.23
N ILE A 24 -1.24 -21.05 63.88
CA ILE A 24 -0.77 -20.95 62.48
C ILE A 24 -1.49 -21.97 61.59
N ALA A 25 -1.60 -23.23 62.05
CA ALA A 25 -2.30 -24.27 61.28
C ALA A 25 -3.79 -23.94 61.07
N TYR A 26 -4.48 -23.43 62.09
CA TYR A 26 -5.88 -23.00 61.97
C TYR A 26 -6.03 -21.80 61.02
N ARG A 27 -5.12 -20.81 61.08
CA ARG A 27 -5.15 -19.63 60.20
C ARG A 27 -4.98 -19.99 58.73
N ILE A 28 -4.07 -20.91 58.42
CA ILE A 28 -3.88 -21.43 57.06
C ILE A 28 -5.19 -22.04 56.57
N VAL A 29 -5.78 -22.97 57.33
CA VAL A 29 -6.99 -23.68 56.90
C VAL A 29 -8.21 -22.76 56.81
N SER A 30 -8.40 -21.85 57.76
CA SER A 30 -9.47 -20.85 57.70
C SER A 30 -9.34 -19.94 56.48
N SER A 31 -8.11 -19.56 56.10
CA SER A 31 -7.88 -18.82 54.86
C SER A 31 -8.20 -19.62 53.60
N LEU A 32 -7.92 -20.92 53.59
CA LEU A 32 -8.29 -21.78 52.47
C LEU A 32 -9.82 -21.87 52.33
N GLU A 33 -10.53 -22.05 53.44
CA GLU A 33 -11.99 -22.15 53.50
C GLU A 33 -12.68 -20.86 53.04
N ASN A 34 -12.29 -19.73 53.63
CA ASN A 34 -12.88 -18.42 53.30
C ASN A 34 -12.68 -18.02 51.83
N ASN A 35 -11.73 -18.63 51.12
CA ASN A 35 -11.39 -18.31 49.73
C ASN A 35 -11.69 -19.46 48.76
N GLY A 36 -12.38 -20.53 49.19
CA GLY A 36 -12.78 -21.64 48.32
C GLY A 36 -11.61 -22.46 47.78
N LEU A 37 -10.50 -22.57 48.51
CA LEU A 37 -9.27 -23.25 48.10
C LEU A 37 -9.05 -24.63 48.78
N CYS A 38 -10.11 -25.25 49.32
CA CYS A 38 -10.01 -26.46 50.15
C CYS A 38 -9.68 -27.78 49.42
N SER A 39 -9.77 -27.85 48.09
CA SER A 39 -9.48 -29.07 47.28
C SER A 39 -7.98 -29.40 47.15
N ILE A 40 -7.21 -29.36 48.24
CA ILE A 40 -5.77 -29.68 48.28
C ILE A 40 -5.52 -31.16 47.99
N LYS A 41 -4.64 -31.47 47.02
CA LYS A 41 -4.20 -32.84 46.70
C LYS A 41 -2.82 -33.21 47.25
N CYS A 42 -2.01 -32.21 47.61
CA CYS A 42 -0.66 -32.42 48.13
C CYS A 42 -0.22 -31.22 48.99
N VAL A 43 0.59 -31.47 50.03
CA VAL A 43 1.23 -30.42 50.83
C VAL A 43 2.74 -30.48 50.64
N LEU A 44 3.34 -29.38 50.20
CA LEU A 44 4.76 -29.24 49.91
C LEU A 44 5.38 -28.36 50.98
N VAL A 45 6.43 -28.83 51.64
CA VAL A 45 7.15 -28.11 52.69
C VAL A 45 8.61 -27.99 52.29
N THR A 46 9.07 -26.77 52.01
CA THR A 46 10.45 -26.50 51.59
C THR A 46 11.17 -25.64 52.62
N GLY A 47 12.22 -26.16 53.26
CA GLY A 47 13.07 -25.38 54.14
C GLY A 47 12.89 -25.66 55.63
N ASP A 48 13.22 -24.67 56.47
CA ASP A 48 13.45 -24.86 57.90
C ASP A 48 12.17 -25.25 58.64
N ILE A 49 12.07 -26.52 59.04
CA ILE A 49 10.97 -26.99 59.91
C ILE A 49 11.18 -26.47 61.33
N PHE A 50 12.43 -26.46 61.78
CA PHE A 50 12.80 -26.09 63.15
C PHE A 50 13.50 -24.73 63.22
N ASP A 51 13.36 -24.02 64.34
CA ASP A 51 14.15 -22.81 64.59
C ASP A 51 15.61 -23.16 64.93
N GLY A 52 16.56 -22.42 64.34
CA GLY A 52 17.99 -22.67 64.49
C GLY A 52 18.60 -22.24 65.83
N GLN A 53 17.88 -21.48 66.66
CA GLN A 53 18.34 -21.00 67.97
C GLN A 53 17.86 -21.88 69.13
N VAL A 54 16.94 -22.81 68.88
CA VAL A 54 16.34 -23.67 69.91
C VAL A 54 17.13 -24.97 70.03
N VAL A 55 17.47 -25.35 71.27
CA VAL A 55 18.12 -26.63 71.56
C VAL A 55 17.15 -27.75 71.23
N VAL A 56 17.62 -28.70 70.42
CA VAL A 56 16.78 -29.76 69.87
C VAL A 56 16.60 -30.85 70.91
N GLU A 57 15.45 -30.84 71.57
CA GLU A 57 15.00 -31.89 72.46
C GLU A 57 13.89 -32.72 71.81
N GLU A 58 13.61 -33.92 72.34
CA GLU A 58 12.54 -34.81 71.84
C GLU A 58 11.15 -34.13 71.88
N SER A 59 10.98 -33.17 72.80
CA SER A 59 9.78 -32.32 72.93
C SER A 59 9.53 -31.47 71.68
N LEU A 60 10.58 -30.88 71.09
CA LEU A 60 10.49 -30.02 69.91
C LEU A 60 10.12 -30.81 68.65
N ILE A 61 10.68 -32.03 68.50
CA ILE A 61 10.32 -32.94 67.40
C ILE A 61 8.86 -33.35 67.50
N LYS A 62 8.37 -33.68 68.70
CA LYS A 62 6.96 -33.98 68.95
C LYS A 62 6.05 -32.80 68.63
N GLU A 63 6.47 -31.57 68.95
CA GLU A 63 5.72 -30.36 68.60
C GLU A 63 5.59 -30.20 67.08
N ALA A 64 6.68 -30.34 66.33
CA ALA A 64 6.65 -30.25 64.86
C ALA A 64 5.78 -31.33 64.22
N VAL A 65 5.87 -32.59 64.71
CA VAL A 65 5.00 -33.67 64.25
C VAL A 65 3.53 -33.36 64.56
N LEU A 66 3.23 -32.83 65.74
CA LEU A 66 1.87 -32.45 66.14
C LEU A 66 1.32 -31.32 65.28
N PHE A 67 2.14 -30.33 64.92
CA PHE A 67 1.77 -29.24 64.02
C PHE A 67 1.26 -29.77 62.68
N PHE A 68 2.06 -30.60 61.98
CA PHE A 68 1.66 -31.12 60.67
C PHE A 68 0.51 -32.12 60.75
N LYS A 69 0.44 -32.94 61.81
CA LYS A 69 -0.73 -33.82 62.05
C LYS A 69 -2.00 -33.02 62.26
N LYS A 70 -1.92 -31.90 62.99
CA LYS A 70 -3.07 -31.02 63.19
C LYS A 70 -3.46 -30.31 61.90
N LEU A 71 -2.49 -29.84 61.11
CA LEU A 71 -2.74 -29.25 59.80
C LEU A 71 -3.46 -30.25 58.88
N LEU A 72 -2.99 -31.50 58.81
CA LEU A 72 -3.64 -32.58 58.06
C LEU A 72 -5.09 -32.82 58.53
N GLU A 73 -5.30 -32.91 59.84
CA GLU A 73 -6.64 -33.06 60.44
C GLU A 73 -7.56 -31.90 60.03
N GLN A 74 -7.08 -30.66 60.13
CA GLN A 74 -7.87 -29.47 59.81
C GLN A 74 -8.18 -29.35 58.30
N ILE A 75 -7.20 -29.63 57.42
CA ILE A 75 -7.46 -29.66 55.96
C ILE A 75 -8.54 -30.69 55.64
N ASN A 76 -8.47 -31.90 56.22
CA ASN A 76 -9.44 -32.96 56.00
C ASN A 76 -10.84 -32.67 56.57
N ILE A 77 -10.99 -31.69 57.48
CA ILE A 77 -12.30 -31.24 57.99
C ILE A 77 -13.00 -30.35 56.96
N VAL A 78 -12.27 -29.43 56.31
CA VAL A 78 -12.84 -28.45 55.38
C VAL A 78 -12.87 -28.94 53.93
N GLN A 79 -12.24 -30.07 53.63
CA GLN A 79 -12.13 -30.62 52.30
C GLN A 79 -13.38 -31.44 51.90
N THR A 80 -13.89 -31.19 50.70
CA THR A 80 -15.09 -31.84 50.15
C THR A 80 -14.79 -33.05 49.26
N ASP A 81 -13.54 -33.21 48.81
CA ASP A 81 -13.10 -34.23 47.86
C ASP A 81 -12.45 -35.44 48.59
N GLN A 82 -11.35 -35.96 48.05
CA GLN A 82 -10.58 -37.05 48.65
C GLN A 82 -9.77 -36.57 49.86
N LYS A 83 -9.93 -37.24 51.01
CA LYS A 83 -9.11 -36.98 52.21
C LYS A 83 -7.63 -37.26 51.95
N LEU A 84 -6.78 -36.35 52.40
CA LEU A 84 -5.32 -36.50 52.44
C LEU A 84 -4.91 -37.49 53.53
N ASN A 85 -3.76 -38.13 53.30
CA ASN A 85 -3.05 -38.93 54.30
C ASN A 85 -1.62 -38.38 54.50
N GLU A 86 -0.87 -38.95 55.44
CA GLU A 86 0.49 -38.53 55.75
C GLU A 86 1.40 -38.59 54.51
N SER A 87 1.25 -39.61 53.66
CA SER A 87 2.06 -39.75 52.46
C SER A 87 1.88 -38.60 51.46
N ASP A 88 0.78 -37.83 51.54
CA ASP A 88 0.49 -36.65 50.70
C ASP A 88 1.30 -35.41 51.03
N PHE A 89 2.06 -35.44 52.12
CA PHE A 89 3.05 -34.43 52.46
C PHE A 89 4.39 -34.74 51.77
N ILE A 90 5.11 -33.70 51.37
CA ILE A 90 6.48 -33.79 50.86
C ILE A 90 7.31 -32.75 51.60
N PHE A 91 8.30 -33.21 52.36
CA PHE A 91 9.24 -32.38 53.10
C PHE A 91 10.60 -32.36 52.41
N VAL A 92 11.18 -31.17 52.27
CA VAL A 92 12.55 -30.94 51.81
C VAL A 92 13.28 -30.13 52.89
N PRO A 93 14.44 -30.60 53.39
CA PRO A 93 15.04 -30.05 54.61
C PRO A 93 15.65 -28.66 54.41
N GLY A 94 15.67 -27.87 55.48
CA GLY A 94 16.44 -26.64 55.63
C GLY A 94 17.74 -26.81 56.42
N ASN A 95 18.54 -25.75 56.52
CA ASN A 95 19.83 -25.80 57.24
C ASN A 95 19.65 -25.98 58.76
N HIS A 96 18.54 -25.48 59.31
CA HIS A 96 18.25 -25.61 60.74
C HIS A 96 17.72 -26.99 61.12
N ASP A 97 17.40 -27.83 60.15
CA ASP A 97 16.98 -29.21 60.38
C ASP A 97 18.18 -30.15 60.58
N MET A 98 19.40 -29.64 60.36
CA MET A 98 20.66 -30.37 60.52
C MET A 98 21.37 -30.04 61.85
N ILE A 99 22.03 -31.05 62.42
CA ILE A 99 22.89 -30.91 63.60
C ILE A 99 24.31 -30.56 63.14
N ARG A 100 24.85 -29.44 63.64
CA ARG A 100 26.20 -28.97 63.31
C ARG A 100 27.27 -29.79 64.04
N THR A 101 27.73 -30.88 63.42
CA THR A 101 28.72 -31.81 63.98
C THR A 101 29.64 -32.40 62.90
N ASP A 102 30.84 -32.84 63.30
CA ASP A 102 31.82 -33.49 62.43
C ASP A 102 31.36 -34.89 61.98
N LYS A 103 30.45 -35.55 62.71
CA LYS A 103 29.93 -36.90 62.38
C LYS A 103 28.77 -36.82 61.39
N TYR A 104 28.98 -37.24 60.15
CA TYR A 104 27.97 -37.23 59.09
C TYR A 104 26.66 -37.93 59.48
N GLU A 105 26.75 -39.13 60.07
CA GLU A 105 25.58 -39.93 60.51
C GLU A 105 24.70 -39.20 61.55
N CYS A 106 25.28 -38.29 62.33
CA CYS A 106 24.56 -37.54 63.36
C CYS A 106 23.92 -36.25 62.81
N ARG A 107 24.33 -35.78 61.63
CA ARG A 107 23.88 -34.48 61.07
C ARG A 107 22.38 -34.48 60.79
N TRP A 108 21.87 -35.55 60.20
CA TRP A 108 20.47 -35.63 59.76
C TRP A 108 19.53 -36.30 60.77
N LYS A 109 20.04 -36.70 61.94
CA LYS A 109 19.25 -37.39 62.96
C LYS A 109 17.97 -36.62 63.32
N LYS A 110 18.08 -35.31 63.52
CA LYS A 110 16.95 -34.41 63.83
C LYS A 110 15.83 -34.48 62.78
N TYR A 111 16.19 -34.36 61.50
CA TYR A 111 15.25 -34.42 60.39
C TYR A 111 14.69 -35.83 60.20
N ASN A 112 15.52 -36.86 60.31
CA ASN A 112 15.10 -38.26 60.21
C ASN A 112 14.11 -38.66 61.31
N ASP A 113 14.35 -38.24 62.55
CA ASP A 113 13.47 -38.49 63.69
C ASP A 113 12.11 -37.80 63.49
N PHE A 114 12.09 -36.61 62.89
CA PHE A 114 10.86 -35.93 62.48
C PHE A 114 10.09 -36.70 61.38
N LEU A 115 10.76 -37.09 60.28
CA LEU A 115 10.11 -37.85 59.20
C LEU A 115 9.53 -39.17 59.73
N THR A 116 10.30 -39.89 60.55
CA THR A 116 9.86 -41.14 61.19
C THR A 116 8.67 -40.89 62.13
N GLY A 117 8.70 -39.81 62.92
CA GLY A 117 7.59 -39.45 63.81
C GLY A 117 6.31 -39.04 63.07
N PHE A 118 6.43 -38.41 61.91
CA PHE A 118 5.29 -37.99 61.09
C PHE A 118 4.70 -39.15 60.28
N TYR A 119 5.50 -39.82 59.45
CA TYR A 119 5.04 -40.91 58.57
C TYR A 119 4.90 -42.27 59.27
N GLY A 120 5.59 -42.48 60.40
CA GLY A 120 5.79 -43.81 61.00
C GLY A 120 6.85 -44.61 60.24
N ILE A 121 6.57 -44.92 58.96
CA ILE A 121 7.52 -45.53 58.03
C ILE A 121 7.79 -44.53 56.91
N ILE A 122 9.07 -44.15 56.73
CA ILE A 122 9.46 -43.19 55.69
C ILE A 122 9.07 -43.76 54.31
N PRO A 123 8.30 -43.02 53.50
CA PRO A 123 7.86 -43.50 52.18
C PRO A 123 9.02 -43.78 51.24
N ASP A 124 8.84 -44.79 50.39
CA ASP A 124 9.76 -45.27 49.36
C ASP A 124 10.01 -44.29 48.20
N PHE A 125 9.29 -43.16 48.17
CA PHE A 125 9.64 -42.04 47.29
C PHE A 125 10.82 -41.19 47.81
N TYR A 126 11.23 -41.34 49.08
CA TYR A 126 12.47 -40.78 49.63
C TYR A 126 13.67 -41.69 49.37
N ASP A 127 14.82 -41.07 49.11
CA ASP A 127 16.12 -41.71 49.25
C ASP A 127 16.69 -41.33 50.63
N ILE A 128 16.91 -42.30 51.52
CA ILE A 128 17.32 -42.05 52.91
C ILE A 128 18.82 -41.69 52.99
N GLU A 129 19.60 -41.96 51.94
CA GLU A 129 21.02 -41.62 51.93
C GLU A 129 21.25 -40.10 51.82
N ASP A 130 20.45 -39.42 51.00
CA ASP A 130 20.61 -37.98 50.71
C ASP A 130 19.34 -37.14 50.92
N TYR A 131 18.22 -37.76 51.28
CA TYR A 131 16.88 -37.17 51.44
C TYR A 131 16.29 -36.58 50.16
N THR A 132 16.74 -37.02 48.98
CA THR A 132 16.09 -36.67 47.71
C THR A 132 14.71 -37.33 47.57
N VAL A 133 13.80 -36.66 46.86
CA VAL A 133 12.42 -37.11 46.69
C VAL A 133 12.09 -37.22 45.21
N VAL A 134 11.47 -38.31 44.77
CA VAL A 134 10.81 -38.39 43.46
C VAL A 134 9.45 -39.02 43.63
N ARG A 135 8.40 -38.20 43.57
CA ARG A 135 7.02 -38.61 43.81
C ARG A 135 6.12 -38.31 42.60
N PRO A 136 5.69 -39.34 41.85
CA PRO A 136 4.80 -39.19 40.70
C PRO A 136 3.31 -39.29 41.10
N TYR A 137 2.49 -38.43 40.52
CA TYR A 137 1.03 -38.47 40.53
C TYR A 137 0.53 -38.79 39.12
N LYS A 138 0.29 -40.09 38.86
CA LYS A 138 0.03 -40.62 37.51
C LYS A 138 -1.23 -40.03 36.86
N ASP A 139 -2.31 -39.93 37.62
CA ASP A 139 -3.61 -39.48 37.10
C ASP A 139 -3.60 -38.01 36.66
N SER A 140 -2.75 -37.19 37.28
CA SER A 140 -2.60 -35.76 36.96
C SER A 140 -1.32 -35.44 36.19
N ARG A 141 -0.55 -36.46 35.78
CA ARG A 141 0.72 -36.33 35.05
C ARG A 141 1.71 -35.35 35.68
N ILE A 142 1.85 -35.41 37.00
CA ILE A 142 2.76 -34.52 37.76
C ILE A 142 3.84 -35.33 38.46
N VAL A 143 5.06 -34.82 38.52
CA VAL A 143 6.15 -35.40 39.32
C VAL A 143 6.82 -34.32 40.16
N PHE A 144 6.90 -34.54 41.48
CA PHE A 144 7.69 -33.70 42.38
C PHE A 144 9.09 -34.30 42.58
N ALA A 145 10.11 -33.49 42.36
CA ALA A 145 11.52 -33.81 42.49
C ALA A 145 12.17 -32.94 43.58
N GLY A 146 12.36 -33.48 44.78
CA GLY A 146 12.97 -32.76 45.91
C GLY A 146 14.47 -32.99 46.02
N PHE A 147 15.22 -31.91 46.30
CA PHE A 147 16.68 -31.92 46.43
C PHE A 147 17.10 -31.39 47.80
N ASN A 148 18.07 -32.06 48.42
CA ASN A 148 18.68 -31.60 49.66
C ASN A 148 19.83 -30.63 49.34
N SER A 149 19.54 -29.34 49.50
CA SER A 149 20.49 -28.26 49.20
C SER A 149 21.44 -27.88 50.33
N CYS A 150 21.38 -28.52 51.50
CA CYS A 150 22.00 -28.01 52.73
C CYS A 150 23.35 -28.67 53.01
N GLN A 151 24.42 -27.86 53.08
CA GLN A 151 25.78 -28.31 53.40
C GLN A 151 26.37 -27.56 54.60
N ILE A 152 27.37 -28.17 55.27
CA ILE A 152 28.12 -27.56 56.38
C ILE A 152 29.62 -27.73 56.15
N GLU A 153 30.35 -26.64 56.34
CA GLU A 153 31.82 -26.57 56.37
C GLU A 153 32.31 -26.06 57.73
N LYS A 154 33.37 -26.66 58.29
CA LYS A 154 34.01 -26.19 59.52
C LYS A 154 35.10 -25.17 59.18
N LYS A 155 34.84 -23.88 59.39
CA LYS A 155 35.85 -22.83 59.19
C LYS A 155 36.62 -22.53 60.47
N VAL A 156 37.94 -22.48 60.35
CA VAL A 156 38.84 -22.04 61.42
C VAL A 156 38.97 -20.52 61.29
N ILE A 157 38.42 -19.77 62.24
CA ILE A 157 38.29 -18.30 62.14
C ILE A 157 39.66 -17.60 62.25
N VAL A 158 40.56 -18.11 63.07
CA VAL A 158 41.92 -17.58 63.23
C VAL A 158 42.94 -18.71 63.15
N ASP A 159 43.81 -18.69 62.14
CA ASP A 159 44.92 -19.62 62.03
C ASP A 159 46.21 -19.02 62.65
N LYS A 160 47.13 -19.89 63.11
CA LYS A 160 48.39 -19.45 63.75
C LYS A 160 49.22 -18.52 62.85
N LYS A 161 49.11 -18.68 61.52
CA LYS A 161 49.81 -17.84 60.53
C LYS A 161 49.28 -16.41 60.46
N SER A 162 47.98 -16.20 60.63
CA SER A 162 47.39 -14.84 60.65
C SER A 162 47.87 -14.05 61.87
N ILE A 163 48.00 -14.72 63.02
CA ILE A 163 48.57 -14.11 64.23
C ILE A 163 50.05 -13.74 64.02
N GLU A 164 50.85 -14.58 63.35
CA GLU A 164 52.24 -14.26 62.99
C GLU A 164 52.36 -13.09 62.02
N ARG A 165 51.45 -12.97 61.04
CA ARG A 165 51.43 -11.83 60.12
C ARG A 165 51.15 -10.53 60.85
N ILE A 166 50.20 -10.52 61.79
CA ILE A 166 49.89 -9.33 62.60
C ILE A 166 51.08 -8.98 63.51
N LYS A 167 51.79 -9.98 64.07
CA LYS A 167 53.04 -9.75 64.82
C LYS A 167 54.12 -9.02 64.00
N ASN A 168 54.16 -9.23 62.69
CA ASN A 168 55.17 -8.65 61.79
C ASN A 168 54.82 -7.25 61.23
N ILE A 169 53.62 -6.72 61.48
CA ILE A 169 53.23 -5.37 61.04
C ILE A 169 53.90 -4.32 61.94
N ASP A 170 54.44 -3.24 61.38
CA ASP A 170 55.11 -2.19 62.16
C ASP A 170 54.15 -1.53 63.18
N SER A 171 54.56 -1.51 64.45
CA SER A 171 53.74 -1.06 65.57
C SER A 171 53.31 0.41 65.43
N LYS A 172 54.17 1.26 64.84
CA LYS A 172 53.86 2.69 64.62
C LYS A 172 52.62 2.90 63.74
N LYS A 173 52.47 2.09 62.69
CA LYS A 173 51.31 2.20 61.77
C LYS A 173 49.99 1.76 62.41
N MET A 174 50.03 0.89 63.41
CA MET A 174 48.83 0.44 64.12
C MET A 174 48.45 1.38 65.26
N ASP A 175 49.44 1.97 65.93
CA ASP A 175 49.21 3.01 66.94
C ASP A 175 48.63 4.29 66.31
N ASP A 176 49.05 4.67 65.10
CA ASP A 176 48.48 5.80 64.33
C ASP A 176 46.98 5.59 63.97
N LEU A 177 46.52 4.33 63.94
CA LEU A 177 45.11 3.93 63.75
C LEU A 177 44.37 3.70 65.08
N GLY A 178 45.02 3.96 66.22
CA GLY A 178 44.45 3.77 67.56
C GLY A 178 44.33 2.31 68.02
N ILE A 179 44.99 1.37 67.34
CA ILE A 179 44.89 -0.07 67.62
C ILE A 179 46.14 -0.53 68.38
N ASN A 180 45.98 -0.87 69.67
CA ASN A 180 47.06 -1.46 70.45
C ASN A 180 47.33 -2.90 69.99
N LYS A 181 48.43 -3.06 69.26
CA LYS A 181 48.86 -4.31 68.64
C LYS A 181 49.01 -5.47 69.65
N ALA A 182 49.47 -5.20 70.87
CA ALA A 182 49.67 -6.24 71.89
C ALA A 182 48.33 -6.78 72.41
N ASN A 183 47.35 -5.90 72.66
CA ASN A 183 46.01 -6.31 73.07
C ASN A 183 45.27 -7.09 71.95
N LEU A 184 45.42 -6.66 70.70
CA LEU A 184 44.83 -7.36 69.55
C LEU A 184 45.39 -8.78 69.41
N ILE A 185 46.71 -8.97 69.58
CA ILE A 185 47.33 -10.29 69.51
C ILE A 185 46.84 -11.20 70.64
N ASN A 186 46.68 -10.69 71.86
CA ASN A 186 46.15 -11.49 72.98
C ASN A 186 44.68 -11.89 72.76
N LEU A 187 43.82 -10.98 72.30
CA LEU A 187 42.42 -11.28 71.95
C LEU A 187 42.31 -12.39 70.89
N LEU A 188 43.15 -12.31 69.84
CA LEU A 188 43.16 -13.31 68.76
C LEU A 188 43.75 -14.67 69.18
N GLN A 189 44.52 -14.73 70.27
CA GLN A 189 45.04 -15.97 70.83
C GLN A 189 44.03 -16.67 71.75
N ASP A 190 43.15 -15.92 72.41
CA ASP A 190 42.08 -16.48 73.26
C ASP A 190 40.88 -17.00 72.43
N GLU A 191 40.68 -16.50 71.21
CA GLU A 191 39.57 -16.87 70.31
C GLU A 191 39.92 -17.96 69.27
N ILE A 192 40.75 -18.97 69.60
CA ILE A 192 40.94 -20.13 68.71
C ILE A 192 39.68 -21.02 68.76
N ASN A 193 38.61 -20.59 68.08
CA ASN A 193 37.37 -21.35 67.92
C ASN A 193 37.09 -21.62 66.44
N SER A 194 36.78 -22.88 66.13
CA SER A 194 36.23 -23.28 64.83
C SER A 194 34.72 -23.05 64.83
N LYS A 195 34.19 -22.42 63.78
CA LYS A 195 32.75 -22.21 63.58
C LYS A 195 32.29 -22.99 62.36
N TYR A 196 31.15 -23.65 62.48
CA TYR A 196 30.49 -24.25 61.33
C TYR A 196 29.77 -23.17 60.54
N GLU A 197 30.04 -23.08 59.25
CA GLU A 197 29.28 -22.31 58.29
C GLU A 197 28.44 -23.27 57.44
N ASP A 198 27.16 -22.96 57.32
CA ASP A 198 26.23 -23.62 56.41
C ASP A 198 26.16 -22.87 55.07
N TYR A 199 25.87 -23.62 54.02
CA TYR A 199 25.73 -23.07 52.67
C TYR A 199 24.88 -23.95 51.76
N GLY A 200 24.40 -23.36 50.67
CA GLY A 200 23.63 -24.06 49.65
C GLY A 200 24.52 -24.78 48.63
N GLU A 201 24.34 -26.09 48.45
CA GLU A 201 24.90 -26.85 47.32
C GLU A 201 24.11 -28.14 47.09
N ILE A 202 23.79 -28.46 45.83
CA ILE A 202 23.12 -29.71 45.43
C ILE A 202 24.10 -30.58 44.64
N PRO A 203 24.71 -31.61 45.24
CA PRO A 203 25.73 -32.44 44.59
C PRO A 203 25.23 -33.15 43.33
N THR A 204 26.12 -33.34 42.35
CA THR A 204 25.82 -34.04 41.08
C THR A 204 25.36 -35.49 41.29
N SER A 205 25.72 -36.12 42.40
CA SER A 205 25.22 -37.45 42.78
C SER A 205 23.71 -37.45 42.97
N GLN A 206 23.16 -36.43 43.66
CA GLN A 206 21.72 -36.25 43.86
C GLN A 206 21.02 -36.03 42.52
N THR A 207 21.51 -35.09 41.70
CA THR A 207 20.88 -34.76 40.41
C THR A 207 20.89 -35.93 39.44
N THR A 208 21.97 -36.72 39.40
CA THR A 208 22.07 -37.92 38.56
C THR A 208 21.07 -39.00 38.97
N ASN A 209 20.90 -39.24 40.27
CA ASN A 209 19.96 -40.22 40.81
C ASN A 209 18.51 -39.79 40.51
N VAL A 210 18.15 -38.57 40.86
CA VAL A 210 16.82 -37.99 40.61
C VAL A 210 16.50 -38.01 39.12
N ARG A 211 17.43 -37.60 38.25
CA ARG A 211 17.26 -37.64 36.79
C ARG A 211 16.95 -39.03 36.27
N ARG A 212 17.65 -40.06 36.75
CA ARG A 212 17.37 -41.47 36.36
C ARG A 212 15.96 -41.91 36.76
N ARG A 213 15.45 -41.43 37.90
CA ARG A 213 14.10 -41.74 38.38
C ARG A 213 13.02 -40.95 37.62
N VAL A 214 13.25 -39.66 37.35
CA VAL A 214 12.34 -38.76 36.63
C VAL A 214 12.21 -39.10 35.15
N LYS A 215 13.29 -39.54 34.48
CA LYS A 215 13.26 -39.97 33.07
C LYS A 215 12.22 -41.05 32.74
N LYS A 216 11.73 -41.78 33.73
CA LYS A 216 10.67 -42.80 33.57
C LYS A 216 9.28 -42.18 33.35
N PHE A 217 9.14 -40.86 33.49
CA PHE A 217 7.88 -40.10 33.43
C PHE A 217 7.93 -39.02 32.35
N ASP A 218 8.27 -39.42 31.11
CA ASP A 218 8.29 -38.49 29.99
C ASP A 218 6.88 -37.94 29.68
N GLY A 219 6.79 -36.65 29.35
CA GLY A 219 5.51 -35.94 29.15
C GLY A 219 4.73 -35.63 30.44
N TYR A 220 5.34 -35.74 31.62
CA TYR A 220 4.77 -35.26 32.89
C TYR A 220 5.26 -33.84 33.19
N ASN A 221 4.47 -33.06 33.93
CA ASN A 221 4.91 -31.78 34.48
C ASN A 221 5.83 -32.04 35.70
N VAL A 222 7.12 -31.75 35.54
CA VAL A 222 8.13 -31.98 36.58
C VAL A 222 8.37 -30.69 37.38
N ILE A 223 8.18 -30.77 38.70
CA ILE A 223 8.35 -29.67 39.65
C ILE A 223 9.51 -29.96 40.59
N ALA A 224 10.51 -29.08 40.63
CA ALA A 224 11.66 -29.20 41.53
C ALA A 224 11.43 -28.46 42.86
N LEU A 225 11.90 -29.04 43.96
CA LEU A 225 11.74 -28.51 45.33
C LEU A 225 13.11 -28.45 46.05
N PHE A 226 13.47 -27.33 46.66
CA PHE A 226 14.69 -27.20 47.50
C PHE A 226 14.64 -25.99 48.46
N HIS A 227 15.59 -25.87 49.39
CA HIS A 227 15.56 -24.81 50.41
C HIS A 227 16.26 -23.51 49.96
N HIS A 228 17.50 -23.58 49.46
CA HIS A 228 18.30 -22.40 49.13
C HIS A 228 17.87 -21.72 47.81
N HIS A 229 18.21 -20.43 47.64
CA HIS A 229 18.06 -19.76 46.37
C HIS A 229 18.96 -20.37 45.29
N PHE A 230 18.54 -20.36 44.04
CA PHE A 230 19.30 -21.00 42.96
C PHE A 230 19.89 -20.02 41.92
N TYR A 231 19.91 -18.70 42.16
CA TYR A 231 20.54 -17.75 41.22
C TYR A 231 21.07 -16.46 41.87
N LEU A 232 22.08 -15.84 41.25
CA LEU A 232 22.71 -14.58 41.68
C LEU A 232 21.75 -13.39 41.52
N PHE A 233 21.17 -12.93 42.62
CA PHE A 233 20.45 -11.65 42.67
C PHE A 233 21.46 -10.56 43.08
N PRO A 234 21.79 -9.59 42.21
CA PRO A 234 22.69 -8.49 42.55
C PRO A 234 22.29 -7.75 43.83
N GLU A 235 20.98 -7.66 44.08
CA GLU A 235 20.37 -7.03 45.25
C GLU A 235 20.61 -7.85 46.53
N VAL A 236 20.51 -9.19 46.46
CA VAL A 236 20.66 -10.08 47.63
C VAL A 236 22.12 -10.26 48.04
N VAL A 237 23.04 -10.27 47.07
CA VAL A 237 24.49 -10.39 47.33
C VAL A 237 25.02 -9.19 48.11
N GLN A 238 24.52 -7.98 47.83
CA GLN A 238 24.92 -6.76 48.55
C GLN A 238 24.42 -6.72 50.00
N GLU A 239 23.26 -7.33 50.29
CA GLU A 239 22.57 -7.16 51.57
C GLU A 239 22.77 -8.35 52.53
N TYR A 240 22.89 -9.60 52.03
CA TYR A 240 22.92 -10.81 52.88
C TYR A 240 24.08 -11.79 52.59
N GLY A 241 24.88 -11.55 51.54
CA GLY A 241 26.01 -12.40 51.14
C GLY A 241 25.64 -13.75 50.50
N ASP A 242 26.64 -14.50 50.04
CA ASP A 242 26.50 -15.71 49.19
C ASP A 242 25.95 -16.97 49.91
N SER A 243 25.70 -16.91 51.23
CA SER A 243 25.33 -18.09 52.04
C SER A 243 23.94 -18.68 51.72
N SER A 244 23.02 -17.85 51.22
CA SER A 244 21.65 -18.26 50.88
C SER A 244 21.52 -18.80 49.44
N LEU A 245 22.60 -18.73 48.65
CA LEU A 245 22.65 -19.20 47.26
C LEU A 245 23.15 -20.64 47.20
N VAL A 246 22.59 -21.43 46.29
CA VAL A 246 23.14 -22.71 45.84
C VAL A 246 24.40 -22.42 45.03
N ARG A 247 25.57 -22.64 45.63
CA ARG A 247 26.87 -22.29 45.05
C ARG A 247 27.12 -22.90 43.68
N ASN A 248 26.58 -24.10 43.43
CA ASN A 248 26.72 -24.81 42.15
C ASN A 248 25.53 -24.63 41.21
N TYR A 249 24.78 -23.52 41.34
CA TYR A 249 23.56 -23.28 40.58
C TYR A 249 23.73 -23.34 39.06
N ALA A 250 24.87 -22.89 38.51
CA ALA A 250 25.12 -22.92 37.08
C ALA A 250 25.03 -24.35 36.50
N ASN A 251 25.57 -25.33 37.24
CA ASN A 251 25.48 -26.74 36.87
C ASN A 251 24.08 -27.30 37.16
N LEU A 252 23.47 -26.88 38.26
CA LEU A 252 22.13 -27.32 38.63
C LEU A 252 21.07 -26.94 37.58
N ILE A 253 21.13 -25.74 37.02
CA ILE A 253 20.21 -25.30 35.95
C ILE A 253 20.26 -26.25 34.76
N GLN A 254 21.45 -26.70 34.36
CA GLN A 254 21.61 -27.65 33.25
C GLN A 254 20.98 -29.01 33.57
N GLU A 255 21.14 -29.51 34.80
CA GLU A 255 20.51 -30.77 35.21
C GLU A 255 18.98 -30.65 35.31
N LEU A 256 18.46 -29.52 35.82
CA LEU A 256 17.01 -29.25 35.84
C LEU A 256 16.42 -29.22 34.41
N LYS A 257 17.14 -28.63 33.44
CA LYS A 257 16.77 -28.71 32.02
C LYS A 257 16.71 -30.14 31.52
N TYR A 258 17.75 -30.93 31.79
CA TYR A 258 17.78 -32.34 31.36
C TYR A 258 16.68 -33.20 31.98
N MET A 259 16.10 -32.76 33.09
CA MET A 259 14.97 -33.39 33.77
C MET A 259 13.61 -32.82 33.30
N ASN A 260 13.60 -31.89 32.34
CA ASN A 260 12.40 -31.19 31.85
C ASN A 260 11.60 -30.52 32.98
N VAL A 261 12.31 -29.93 33.95
CA VAL A 261 11.68 -29.21 35.07
C VAL A 261 11.07 -27.91 34.57
N LYS A 262 9.77 -27.73 34.80
CA LYS A 262 9.02 -26.54 34.34
C LYS A 262 8.76 -25.53 35.44
N THR A 263 8.83 -25.97 36.69
CA THR A 263 8.57 -25.15 37.88
C THR A 263 9.54 -25.50 38.99
N VAL A 264 10.07 -24.49 39.66
CA VAL A 264 10.91 -24.62 40.85
C VAL A 264 10.19 -23.95 42.01
N LEU A 265 9.99 -24.67 43.10
CA LEU A 265 9.56 -24.11 44.37
C LEU A 265 10.74 -24.15 45.34
N HIS A 266 11.13 -23.00 45.87
CA HIS A 266 12.21 -22.95 46.85
C HIS A 266 11.85 -22.19 48.13
N GLY A 267 12.68 -22.37 49.16
CA GLY A 267 12.52 -21.71 50.46
C GLY A 267 13.40 -20.47 50.68
N HIS A 268 13.62 -20.19 51.97
CA HIS A 268 14.36 -19.11 52.64
C HIS A 268 13.58 -17.77 52.84
N LYS A 269 13.88 -17.12 53.98
CA LYS A 269 12.99 -16.26 54.81
C LYS A 269 12.86 -14.77 54.47
N HIS A 270 13.66 -14.22 53.56
CA HIS A 270 13.84 -12.75 53.46
C HIS A 270 13.21 -12.08 52.24
N PHE A 271 12.87 -12.83 51.18
CA PHE A 271 12.34 -12.24 49.94
C PHE A 271 11.27 -13.11 49.24
N ASP A 272 10.15 -12.46 48.90
CA ASP A 272 9.11 -12.98 48.01
C ASP A 272 9.53 -12.81 46.53
N LEU A 273 10.65 -13.41 46.13
CA LEU A 273 11.16 -13.34 44.76
C LEU A 273 10.53 -14.42 43.87
N GLU A 274 9.75 -14.01 42.89
CA GLU A 274 9.16 -14.90 41.88
C GLU A 274 9.52 -14.39 40.49
N ARG A 275 10.33 -15.15 39.74
CA ARG A 275 10.74 -14.75 38.38
C ARG A 275 10.80 -15.97 37.45
N PRO A 276 10.36 -15.84 36.19
CA PRO A 276 10.66 -16.85 35.18
C PRO A 276 12.16 -16.87 34.92
N LEU A 277 12.77 -18.04 35.00
CA LEU A 277 14.15 -18.23 34.59
C LEU A 277 14.20 -18.41 33.08
N ILE A 278 14.78 -17.41 32.41
CA ILE A 278 15.07 -17.39 30.98
C ILE A 278 16.48 -17.96 30.83
N THR A 279 16.58 -19.17 30.28
CA THR A 279 17.89 -19.79 30.02
C THR A 279 18.44 -19.38 28.64
N GLU A 280 19.71 -19.67 28.33
CA GLU A 280 20.34 -19.27 27.04
C GLU A 280 19.58 -19.77 25.79
N ASP A 281 18.77 -20.82 25.94
CA ASP A 281 17.93 -21.41 24.89
C ASP A 281 16.52 -20.79 24.82
N TYR A 282 16.22 -19.76 25.62
CA TYR A 282 14.96 -19.01 25.61
C TYR A 282 14.60 -18.48 24.24
N TYR A 283 15.62 -18.05 23.50
CA TYR A 283 15.49 -17.57 22.13
C TYR A 283 15.29 -18.71 21.10
N GLN A 284 15.42 -19.97 21.51
CA GLN A 284 15.23 -21.16 20.67
C GLN A 284 13.89 -21.85 20.97
N THR A 285 13.50 -21.96 22.24
CA THR A 285 12.18 -22.47 22.66
C THR A 285 11.71 -21.82 23.96
N THR A 286 10.41 -21.54 24.07
CA THR A 286 9.79 -21.07 25.32
C THR A 286 9.63 -22.18 26.37
N ASP A 287 9.88 -23.45 25.99
CA ASP A 287 9.90 -24.61 26.90
C ASP A 287 11.11 -24.57 27.86
N SER A 288 12.04 -23.67 27.60
CA SER A 288 13.23 -23.42 28.42
C SER A 288 13.01 -22.43 29.57
N ILE A 289 11.75 -21.98 29.79
CA ILE A 289 11.35 -21.14 30.92
C ILE A 289 11.02 -22.02 32.12
N ILE A 290 11.81 -21.88 33.18
CA ILE A 290 11.52 -22.50 34.48
C ILE A 290 10.85 -21.43 35.36
N ASP A 291 9.59 -21.63 35.71
CA ASP A 291 8.89 -20.70 36.61
C ASP A 291 9.35 -20.93 38.05
N VAL A 292 9.88 -19.89 38.70
CA VAL A 292 10.42 -19.99 40.05
C VAL A 292 9.49 -19.27 41.02
N PHE A 293 9.09 -19.97 42.06
CA PHE A 293 8.28 -19.43 43.15
C PHE A 293 8.95 -19.61 44.50
N ALA A 294 9.05 -18.51 45.25
CA ALA A 294 9.49 -18.52 46.64
C ALA A 294 8.29 -18.75 47.57
N GLY A 295 8.44 -19.71 48.49
CA GLY A 295 7.45 -19.99 49.52
C GLY A 295 7.41 -18.95 50.64
N GLY A 296 8.51 -18.20 50.85
CA GLY A 296 8.69 -17.24 51.94
C GLY A 296 8.82 -17.91 53.31
N SER A 297 8.33 -17.27 54.38
CA SER A 297 8.34 -17.85 55.73
C SER A 297 6.96 -17.86 56.36
N VAL A 298 6.51 -19.03 56.79
CA VAL A 298 5.20 -19.24 57.43
C VAL A 298 5.22 -18.84 58.90
N GLY A 299 6.35 -19.04 59.60
CA GLY A 299 6.36 -18.97 61.07
C GLY A 299 7.52 -18.19 61.71
N ALA A 300 8.50 -17.67 60.95
CA ALA A 300 9.67 -17.01 61.53
C ALA A 300 9.32 -15.77 62.36
N LYS A 301 9.68 -15.74 63.66
CA LYS A 301 9.41 -14.59 64.55
C LYS A 301 10.11 -13.27 64.17
N ILE A 302 11.16 -13.32 63.35
CA ILE A 302 12.00 -12.15 63.01
C ILE A 302 11.47 -11.42 61.76
N VAL A 303 10.52 -12.01 61.04
CA VAL A 303 10.00 -11.47 59.77
C VAL A 303 8.66 -10.80 60.03
N ASP A 304 8.47 -9.57 59.53
CA ASP A 304 7.22 -8.81 59.71
C ASP A 304 6.06 -9.30 58.82
N ARG A 305 6.37 -10.11 57.79
CA ARG A 305 5.42 -10.65 56.81
C ARG A 305 5.53 -12.17 56.74
N HIS A 306 4.42 -12.88 56.96
CA HIS A 306 4.34 -14.33 56.87
C HIS A 306 3.58 -14.77 55.63
N THR A 307 4.11 -15.72 54.87
CA THR A 307 3.54 -16.08 53.56
C THR A 307 3.39 -17.59 53.38
N PHE A 308 2.36 -17.97 52.61
CA PHE A 308 2.20 -19.31 52.06
C PHE A 308 1.46 -19.24 50.72
N SER A 309 1.50 -20.32 49.93
CA SER A 309 0.88 -20.33 48.59
C SER A 309 0.02 -21.56 48.35
N VAL A 310 -1.06 -21.39 47.58
CA VAL A 310 -1.82 -22.49 46.97
C VAL A 310 -1.57 -22.44 45.47
N ILE A 311 -1.06 -23.54 44.90
CA ILE A 311 -0.68 -23.63 43.50
C ILE A 311 -1.55 -24.68 42.80
N ASP A 312 -2.31 -24.25 41.80
CA ASP A 312 -3.08 -25.09 40.91
C ASP A 312 -2.26 -25.39 39.66
N PHE A 313 -1.82 -26.64 39.50
CA PHE A 313 -1.15 -27.13 38.29
C PHE A 313 -2.18 -27.70 37.34
N TYR A 314 -2.10 -27.35 36.06
CA TYR A 314 -3.02 -27.82 35.02
C TYR A 314 -2.29 -28.77 34.06
N ASP A 315 -3.07 -29.59 33.33
CA ASP A 315 -2.54 -30.42 32.25
C ASP A 315 -2.06 -29.55 31.09
N GLU A 316 -1.13 -30.04 30.29
CA GLU A 316 -0.55 -29.35 29.12
C GLU A 316 -1.58 -29.00 28.04
N LYS A 317 -2.80 -29.54 28.12
CA LYS A 317 -3.91 -29.32 27.18
C LYS A 317 -4.82 -28.15 27.53
N GLU A 318 -4.72 -27.61 28.74
CA GLU A 318 -5.63 -26.59 29.26
C GLU A 318 -5.10 -25.18 28.96
N ASP A 319 -5.99 -24.18 28.94
CA ASP A 319 -5.67 -22.76 28.65
C ASP A 319 -5.00 -22.01 29.82
N VAL A 320 -4.51 -22.73 30.84
CA VAL A 320 -3.68 -22.23 31.96
C VAL A 320 -2.57 -23.24 32.27
N LYS A 321 -1.31 -22.83 32.49
CA LYS A 321 -0.19 -23.71 32.92
C LYS A 321 -0.25 -23.94 34.43
N LEU A 322 -0.30 -22.84 35.19
CA LEU A 322 -0.51 -22.87 36.64
C LEU A 322 -1.16 -21.59 37.14
N VAL A 323 -1.84 -21.67 38.29
CA VAL A 323 -2.33 -20.51 39.03
C VAL A 323 -1.81 -20.59 40.47
N GLN A 324 -1.08 -19.57 40.91
CA GLN A 324 -0.66 -19.42 42.30
C GLN A 324 -1.55 -18.39 43.00
N ASN A 325 -2.05 -18.74 44.18
CA ASN A 325 -2.71 -17.83 45.11
C ASN A 325 -1.80 -17.70 46.32
N LYS A 326 -1.13 -16.55 46.46
CA LYS A 326 -0.21 -16.27 47.55
C LYS A 326 -0.90 -15.48 48.66
N PHE A 327 -0.82 -16.02 49.86
CA PHE A 327 -1.37 -15.43 51.09
C PHE A 327 -0.24 -14.72 51.82
N ILE A 328 -0.50 -13.48 52.22
CA ILE A 328 0.47 -12.66 52.93
C ILE A 328 -0.18 -12.10 54.19
N TYR A 329 0.41 -12.41 55.33
CA TYR A 329 0.01 -11.92 56.63
C TYR A 329 1.01 -10.87 57.13
N SER A 330 0.54 -9.65 57.33
CA SER A 330 1.30 -8.61 58.03
C SER A 330 0.80 -8.57 59.47
N GLY A 331 1.51 -9.26 60.37
CA GLY A 331 1.04 -9.54 61.73
C GLY A 331 -0.19 -10.45 61.75
N GLU A 332 -1.34 -9.94 62.21
CA GLU A 332 -2.61 -10.69 62.25
C GLU A 332 -3.53 -10.42 61.05
N HIS A 333 -3.17 -9.47 60.18
CA HIS A 333 -4.00 -9.06 59.06
C HIS A 333 -3.60 -9.77 57.77
N LEU A 334 -4.57 -10.44 57.13
CA LEU A 334 -4.42 -11.00 55.80
C LEU A 334 -4.50 -9.86 54.76
N GLU A 335 -3.42 -9.66 54.01
CA GLU A 335 -3.40 -8.79 52.84
C GLU A 335 -4.24 -9.38 51.69
N PRO A 336 -4.64 -8.58 50.69
CA PRO A 336 -5.31 -9.10 49.49
C PRO A 336 -4.49 -10.22 48.85
N ILE A 337 -5.15 -11.35 48.57
CA ILE A 337 -4.51 -12.53 47.99
C ILE A 337 -3.92 -12.17 46.64
N VAL A 338 -2.62 -12.39 46.49
CA VAL A 338 -1.92 -12.15 45.24
C VAL A 338 -2.12 -13.36 44.34
N LYS A 339 -2.98 -13.22 43.34
CA LYS A 339 -3.25 -14.26 42.34
C LYS A 339 -2.36 -14.05 41.12
N LYS A 340 -1.54 -15.05 40.81
CA LYS A 340 -0.68 -15.08 39.64
C LYS A 340 -1.06 -16.24 38.75
N GLN A 341 -1.52 -15.92 37.55
CA GLN A 341 -1.89 -16.90 36.54
C GLN A 341 -0.80 -16.94 35.48
N ILE A 342 -0.27 -18.13 35.22
CA ILE A 342 0.65 -18.37 34.13
C ILE A 342 -0.16 -19.04 33.01
N PRO A 343 -0.49 -18.33 31.92
CA PRO A 343 -1.15 -18.94 30.78
C PRO A 343 -0.22 -20.00 30.15
N PRO A 344 -0.75 -21.03 29.46
CA PRO A 344 0.05 -21.88 28.61
C PRO A 344 0.39 -21.09 27.36
N LYS A 345 1.39 -21.59 26.66
CA LYS A 345 1.61 -21.22 25.28
C LYS A 345 0.37 -21.64 24.48
N ASN A 346 -0.17 -20.77 23.62
CA ASN A 346 -1.19 -21.11 22.62
C ASN A 346 -0.95 -22.52 22.07
N ILE A 347 -1.84 -23.47 22.41
CA ILE A 347 -1.78 -24.84 21.89
C ILE A 347 -2.22 -24.89 20.41
N SER A 348 -2.69 -23.76 19.85
CA SER A 348 -2.89 -23.62 18.41
C SER A 348 -1.59 -23.50 17.61
N ASP A 349 -0.46 -23.16 18.23
CA ASP A 349 0.78 -22.80 17.52
C ASP A 349 1.94 -23.73 17.93
N ARG A 350 1.81 -25.04 17.66
CA ARG A 350 3.04 -25.82 17.41
C ARG A 350 3.69 -25.18 16.18
N LYS A 351 4.77 -24.42 16.38
CA LYS A 351 5.66 -23.97 15.29
C LYS A 351 6.14 -25.23 14.59
N ILE A 352 5.56 -25.57 13.44
CA ILE A 352 5.99 -26.73 12.69
C ILE A 352 7.28 -26.34 11.96
N MET A 353 8.41 -26.85 12.44
CA MET A 353 9.70 -26.53 11.85
C MET A 353 9.93 -27.40 10.61
N LEU A 354 10.49 -26.84 9.52
CA LEU A 354 10.80 -27.61 8.31
C LEU A 354 11.66 -28.86 8.61
N ILE A 355 12.62 -28.72 9.54
CA ILE A 355 13.46 -29.83 10.01
C ILE A 355 12.63 -30.91 10.73
N GLU A 356 11.59 -30.54 11.48
CA GLU A 356 10.73 -31.50 12.18
C GLU A 356 9.81 -32.25 11.20
N ILE A 357 9.34 -31.58 10.15
CA ILE A 357 8.62 -32.23 9.04
C ILE A 357 9.56 -33.22 8.36
N LEU A 358 10.79 -32.81 8.03
CA LEU A 358 11.79 -33.69 7.40
C LEU A 358 12.10 -34.91 8.27
N LYS A 359 12.28 -34.71 9.58
CA LYS A 359 12.53 -35.78 10.56
C LYS A 359 11.37 -36.77 10.63
N THR A 360 10.14 -36.27 10.50
CA THR A 360 8.92 -37.10 10.53
C THR A 360 8.75 -37.87 9.22
N ASN A 361 9.01 -37.22 8.08
CA ASN A 361 8.82 -37.80 6.76
C ASN A 361 9.91 -38.81 6.39
N ASN A 362 11.16 -38.52 6.74
CA ASN A 362 12.30 -39.39 6.45
C ASN A 362 13.45 -39.15 7.46
N TYR A 363 13.49 -39.98 8.50
CA TYR A 363 14.47 -39.86 9.58
C TYR A 363 15.92 -40.07 9.13
N ASP A 364 16.16 -40.99 8.18
CA ASP A 364 17.50 -41.32 7.71
C ASP A 364 18.12 -40.19 6.91
N ILE A 365 17.34 -39.55 6.02
CA ILE A 365 17.84 -38.40 5.25
C ILE A 365 18.00 -37.16 6.13
N TYR A 366 17.14 -37.00 7.14
CA TYR A 366 17.29 -35.97 8.17
C TYR A 366 18.64 -36.10 8.89
N LEU A 367 19.01 -37.30 9.35
CA LEU A 367 20.30 -37.51 10.01
C LEU A 367 21.48 -37.13 9.11
N LYS A 368 21.44 -37.51 7.83
CA LYS A 368 22.49 -37.18 6.86
C LYS A 368 22.59 -35.68 6.62
N TYR A 369 21.46 -35.00 6.42
CA TYR A 369 21.43 -33.56 6.22
C TYR A 369 21.98 -32.81 7.44
N ILE A 370 21.58 -33.21 8.66
CA ILE A 370 22.12 -32.62 9.90
C ILE A 370 23.62 -32.92 10.04
N GLU A 371 24.10 -34.12 9.74
CA GLU A 371 25.52 -34.45 9.81
C GLU A 371 26.36 -33.57 8.86
N THR A 372 25.89 -33.35 7.63
CA THR A 372 26.53 -32.46 6.64
C THR A 372 26.52 -31.01 7.12
N THR A 373 25.40 -30.53 7.65
CA THR A 373 25.22 -29.11 7.98
C THR A 373 25.65 -28.73 9.41
N ASP A 374 25.78 -29.65 10.35
CA ASP A 374 26.14 -29.37 11.76
C ASP A 374 27.55 -28.73 11.87
N LYS A 375 28.50 -29.16 11.04
CA LYS A 375 29.84 -28.54 10.96
C LYS A 375 29.77 -27.10 10.45
N MET A 376 28.94 -26.86 9.44
CA MET A 376 28.71 -25.54 8.87
C MET A 376 27.97 -24.63 9.86
N ASN A 377 26.88 -25.10 10.46
CA ASN A 377 26.03 -24.36 11.39
C ASN A 377 26.75 -23.97 12.68
N LYS A 378 27.76 -24.76 13.11
CA LYS A 378 28.65 -24.37 14.22
C LYS A 378 29.52 -23.16 13.88
N THR A 379 29.87 -22.98 12.61
CA THR A 379 30.70 -21.88 12.11
C THR A 379 29.84 -20.69 11.67
N TYR A 380 28.71 -20.96 11.02
CA TYR A 380 27.80 -19.98 10.42
C TYR A 380 26.38 -20.19 10.96
N ARG A 381 26.13 -19.65 12.15
CA ARG A 381 24.83 -19.76 12.84
C ARG A 381 23.65 -19.18 12.03
N THR A 382 23.93 -18.23 11.11
CA THR A 382 22.96 -17.55 10.24
C THR A 382 22.07 -18.53 9.46
N CYS A 383 22.61 -19.64 8.94
CA CYS A 383 21.83 -20.61 8.16
C CYS A 383 20.68 -21.26 8.97
N LYS A 384 20.98 -21.62 10.23
CA LYS A 384 19.96 -22.16 11.15
C LYS A 384 18.87 -21.13 11.46
N GLU A 385 19.23 -19.85 11.57
CA GLU A 385 18.28 -18.78 11.86
C GLU A 385 17.36 -18.51 10.66
N ILE A 386 17.92 -18.43 9.46
CA ILE A 386 17.14 -18.26 8.21
C ILE A 386 16.19 -19.44 7.99
N ASN A 387 16.61 -20.67 8.29
CA ASN A 387 15.75 -21.85 8.22
C ASN A 387 14.53 -21.73 9.15
N ASN A 388 14.73 -21.35 10.41
CA ASN A 388 13.64 -21.12 11.36
C ASN A 388 12.70 -20.01 10.87
N TRP A 389 13.28 -18.91 10.38
CA TRP A 389 12.54 -17.77 9.86
C TRP A 389 11.68 -18.16 8.65
N THR A 390 12.26 -18.90 7.70
CA THR A 390 11.57 -19.39 6.50
C THR A 390 10.50 -20.41 6.87
N SER A 391 10.74 -21.26 7.87
CA SER A 391 9.74 -22.18 8.42
C SER A 391 8.50 -21.42 8.92
N GLU A 392 8.69 -20.35 9.69
CA GLU A 392 7.59 -19.53 10.22
C GLU A 392 6.83 -18.75 9.13
N ALA A 393 7.54 -18.32 8.08
CA ALA A 393 6.94 -17.66 6.93
C ALA A 393 6.04 -18.59 6.10
N LEU A 394 6.40 -19.87 5.97
CA LEU A 394 5.72 -20.80 5.06
C LEU A 394 4.68 -21.69 5.74
N THR A 395 4.95 -22.15 6.95
CA THR A 395 4.15 -23.23 7.59
C THR A 395 2.77 -22.78 8.05
N GLY A 396 2.52 -21.46 8.16
CA GLY A 396 1.17 -20.94 8.35
C GLY A 396 0.24 -21.15 7.14
N PHE A 397 0.79 -21.36 5.93
CA PHE A 397 0.01 -21.59 4.73
C PHE A 397 -0.30 -23.07 4.52
N LYS A 398 -1.54 -23.47 4.83
CA LYS A 398 -2.00 -24.88 4.74
C LYS A 398 -1.76 -25.53 3.38
N ASP A 399 -1.86 -24.77 2.29
CA ASP A 399 -1.63 -25.31 0.94
C ASP A 399 -0.16 -25.66 0.71
N VAL A 400 0.78 -24.85 1.21
CA VAL A 400 2.22 -25.11 1.14
C VAL A 400 2.60 -26.30 2.00
N TYR A 401 2.01 -26.39 3.19
CA TYR A 401 2.24 -27.51 4.11
C TYR A 401 1.97 -28.86 3.45
N LYS A 402 0.93 -28.99 2.62
CA LYS A 402 0.63 -30.22 1.87
C LYS A 402 1.79 -30.65 0.97
N PHE A 403 2.43 -29.70 0.28
CA PHE A 403 3.58 -30.01 -0.59
C PHE A 403 4.80 -30.45 0.24
N LEU A 404 5.09 -29.73 1.33
CA LEU A 404 6.19 -30.06 2.25
C LEU A 404 6.00 -31.43 2.91
N ASP A 405 4.78 -31.77 3.30
CA ASP A 405 4.42 -33.06 3.91
C ASP A 405 4.44 -34.22 2.89
N SER A 406 4.00 -33.95 1.65
CA SER A 406 3.89 -34.99 0.61
C SER A 406 5.23 -35.50 0.06
N ASP A 407 6.25 -34.66 0.02
CA ASP A 407 7.56 -35.00 -0.53
C ASP A 407 8.67 -34.27 0.22
N TYR A 408 9.48 -35.05 0.93
CA TYR A 408 10.59 -34.57 1.73
C TYR A 408 11.67 -33.85 0.88
N LYS A 409 11.74 -34.10 -0.43
CA LYS A 409 12.68 -33.42 -1.33
C LYS A 409 12.38 -31.94 -1.46
N ASN A 410 11.12 -31.52 -1.37
CA ASN A 410 10.76 -30.10 -1.33
C ASN A 410 11.44 -29.37 -0.18
N ILE A 411 11.46 -30.02 0.99
CA ILE A 411 12.16 -29.50 2.17
C ILE A 411 13.66 -29.47 1.93
N LEU A 412 14.24 -30.52 1.35
CA LEU A 412 15.68 -30.55 1.08
C LEU A 412 16.15 -29.51 0.06
N PHE A 413 15.41 -29.28 -1.03
CA PHE A 413 15.73 -28.23 -2.01
C PHE A 413 15.61 -26.83 -1.39
N LEU A 414 14.59 -26.59 -0.56
CA LEU A 414 14.43 -25.34 0.19
C LEU A 414 15.60 -25.10 1.15
N LEU A 415 15.96 -26.12 1.93
CA LEU A 415 17.07 -26.06 2.89
C LEU A 415 18.43 -25.89 2.21
N TYR A 416 18.66 -26.64 1.13
CA TYR A 416 19.85 -26.53 0.30
C TYR A 416 20.01 -25.12 -0.28
N ALA A 417 18.92 -24.54 -0.78
CA ALA A 417 18.91 -23.18 -1.31
C ALA A 417 19.29 -22.16 -0.24
N ILE A 418 18.75 -22.27 0.98
CA ILE A 418 19.09 -21.39 2.11
C ILE A 418 20.59 -21.47 2.42
N ASP A 419 21.12 -22.68 2.59
CA ASP A 419 22.52 -22.89 2.95
C ASP A 419 23.46 -22.37 1.85
N TYR A 420 23.21 -22.76 0.60
CA TYR A 420 24.05 -22.38 -0.53
C TYR A 420 23.98 -20.87 -0.81
N ARG A 421 22.79 -20.26 -0.73
CA ARG A 421 22.61 -18.81 -0.92
C ARG A 421 23.33 -18.00 0.16
N THR A 422 23.22 -18.43 1.42
CA THR A 422 23.88 -17.78 2.56
C THR A 422 25.41 -17.80 2.38
N LEU A 423 25.98 -18.96 2.01
CA LEU A 423 27.41 -19.07 1.73
C LEU A 423 27.83 -18.25 0.51
N SER A 424 27.00 -18.19 -0.54
CA SER A 424 27.29 -17.43 -1.76
C SER A 424 27.38 -15.92 -1.48
N TYR A 425 26.45 -15.37 -0.69
CA TYR A 425 26.52 -13.97 -0.26
C TYR A 425 27.75 -13.69 0.60
N LYS A 426 28.10 -14.60 1.52
CA LYS A 426 29.33 -14.49 2.31
C LYS A 426 30.58 -14.48 1.43
N ASN A 427 30.66 -15.39 0.46
CA ASN A 427 31.80 -15.46 -0.46
C ASN A 427 31.93 -14.20 -1.34
N ILE A 428 30.81 -13.64 -1.82
CA ILE A 428 30.79 -12.42 -2.64
C ILE A 428 31.33 -11.21 -1.86
N ILE A 429 31.08 -11.14 -0.55
CA ILE A 429 31.40 -9.98 0.29
C ILE A 429 32.76 -10.14 1.01
N GLU A 430 33.04 -11.32 1.56
CA GLU A 430 34.25 -11.59 2.37
C GLU A 430 35.43 -12.15 1.54
N GLY A 431 35.18 -12.64 0.32
CA GLY A 431 36.17 -13.30 -0.55
C GLY A 431 36.41 -14.77 -0.22
N GLU A 432 37.04 -15.51 -1.15
CA GLU A 432 37.28 -16.96 -1.01
C GLU A 432 38.23 -17.28 0.16
N THR A 433 37.74 -18.03 1.16
CA THR A 433 38.56 -18.65 2.20
C THR A 433 38.61 -20.17 2.01
N GLN A 434 39.71 -20.83 2.41
CA GLN A 434 39.84 -22.30 2.30
C GLN A 434 38.71 -23.07 3.01
N ASN A 435 38.15 -22.51 4.09
CA ASN A 435 37.05 -23.12 4.82
C ASN A 435 35.72 -23.03 4.04
N LEU A 436 35.43 -21.89 3.41
CA LEU A 436 34.22 -21.67 2.59
C LEU A 436 34.14 -22.65 1.41
N GLN A 437 35.27 -22.85 0.71
CA GLN A 437 35.31 -23.79 -0.41
C GLN A 437 34.99 -25.22 0.02
N SER A 438 35.53 -25.65 1.17
CA SER A 438 35.23 -26.99 1.71
C SER A 438 33.75 -27.20 2.03
N TYR A 439 33.06 -26.13 2.45
CA TYR A 439 31.61 -26.18 2.72
C TYR A 439 30.78 -26.23 1.44
N PHE A 440 31.16 -25.49 0.40
CA PHE A 440 30.53 -25.64 -0.92
C PHE A 440 30.72 -27.05 -1.49
N ASP A 441 31.90 -27.64 -1.31
CA ASP A 441 32.17 -29.00 -1.78
C ASP A 441 31.32 -30.04 -1.02
N LEU A 442 31.16 -29.89 0.31
CA LEU A 442 30.28 -30.73 1.13
C LEU A 442 28.80 -30.63 0.73
N LEU A 443 28.31 -29.42 0.42
CA LEU A 443 26.94 -29.22 -0.07
C LEU A 443 26.75 -29.86 -1.45
N LYS A 444 27.71 -29.69 -2.37
CA LYS A 444 27.67 -30.32 -3.69
C LYS A 444 27.67 -31.84 -3.60
N GLU A 445 28.51 -32.42 -2.74
CA GLU A 445 28.50 -33.87 -2.48
C GLU A 445 27.14 -34.33 -1.96
N PHE A 446 26.52 -33.58 -1.02
CA PHE A 446 25.17 -33.89 -0.55
C PHE A 446 24.14 -33.82 -1.67
N PHE A 447 24.20 -32.78 -2.52
CA PHE A 447 23.34 -32.65 -3.68
C PHE A 447 23.50 -33.86 -4.62
N ASP A 448 24.72 -34.25 -4.97
CA ASP A 448 25.00 -35.36 -5.88
C ASP A 448 24.51 -36.72 -5.35
N HIS A 449 24.65 -36.98 -4.05
CA HIS A 449 24.26 -38.26 -3.47
C HIS A 449 22.77 -38.37 -3.13
N HIS A 450 22.09 -37.24 -2.90
CA HIS A 450 20.75 -37.24 -2.28
C HIS A 450 19.68 -36.42 -3.02
N LEU A 451 20.06 -35.49 -3.89
CA LEU A 451 19.14 -34.64 -4.68
C LEU A 451 19.25 -34.89 -6.18
N ASN A 452 20.46 -35.16 -6.69
CA ASN A 452 20.77 -35.39 -8.10
C ASN A 452 20.28 -36.76 -8.63
N SER A 453 19.99 -37.72 -7.73
CA SER A 453 19.40 -39.02 -8.08
C SER A 453 17.89 -38.98 -8.40
N CYS A 454 17.31 -37.78 -8.48
CA CYS A 454 15.90 -37.55 -8.77
C CYS A 454 15.67 -37.27 -10.25
N ASP A 455 14.41 -37.29 -10.69
CA ASP A 455 13.95 -36.83 -12.01
C ASP A 455 14.18 -35.31 -12.26
N PHE A 456 15.24 -34.71 -11.70
CA PHE A 456 15.64 -33.32 -11.86
C PHE A 456 16.32 -33.14 -13.22
N ASP A 457 15.61 -32.54 -14.17
CA ASP A 457 15.96 -32.44 -15.59
C ASP A 457 16.69 -31.13 -15.96
N VAL A 458 17.32 -30.47 -15.00
CA VAL A 458 18.05 -29.20 -15.18
C VAL A 458 19.54 -29.40 -14.93
N ASP A 459 20.38 -28.73 -15.73
CA ASP A 459 21.84 -28.77 -15.55
C ASP A 459 22.24 -28.21 -14.18
N ILE A 460 23.11 -28.94 -13.49
CA ILE A 460 23.50 -28.64 -12.11
C ILE A 460 24.35 -27.37 -12.03
N ASN A 461 25.17 -27.09 -13.04
CA ASN A 461 25.97 -25.87 -13.06
C ASN A 461 25.06 -24.66 -13.25
N ASP A 462 24.10 -24.76 -14.18
CA ASP A 462 23.09 -23.72 -14.38
C ASP A 462 22.23 -23.50 -13.13
N PHE A 463 21.86 -24.57 -12.40
CA PHE A 463 21.16 -24.45 -11.12
C PHE A 463 22.02 -23.76 -10.06
N HIS A 464 23.31 -24.10 -9.95
CA HIS A 464 24.21 -23.48 -8.98
C HIS A 464 24.58 -22.02 -9.30
N GLU A 465 24.53 -21.61 -10.57
CA GLU A 465 24.72 -20.23 -11.00
C GLU A 465 23.67 -19.30 -10.37
N VAL A 466 22.41 -19.76 -10.23
CA VAL A 466 21.31 -19.00 -9.62
C VAL A 466 21.72 -18.44 -8.26
N PHE A 467 22.29 -19.26 -7.39
CA PHE A 467 22.66 -18.82 -6.03
C PHE A 467 23.76 -17.76 -5.98
N LYS A 468 24.51 -17.55 -7.06
CA LYS A 468 25.57 -16.53 -7.17
C LYS A 468 25.06 -15.18 -7.67
N ILE A 469 23.87 -15.11 -8.26
CA ILE A 469 23.33 -13.87 -8.84
C ILE A 469 22.84 -12.95 -7.73
N LYS A 470 23.47 -11.78 -7.59
CA LYS A 470 23.19 -10.85 -6.49
C LYS A 470 21.91 -10.03 -6.68
N GLU A 471 21.59 -9.68 -7.92
CA GLU A 471 20.42 -8.87 -8.25
C GLU A 471 19.18 -9.77 -8.41
N LEU A 472 18.16 -9.55 -7.57
CA LEU A 472 16.92 -10.35 -7.58
C LEU A 472 16.18 -10.31 -8.93
N GLY A 473 16.33 -9.23 -9.71
CA GLY A 473 15.79 -9.13 -11.07
C GLY A 473 16.46 -10.11 -12.06
N LEU A 474 17.79 -10.11 -12.12
CA LEU A 474 18.55 -11.04 -12.96
C LEU A 474 18.41 -12.49 -12.51
N LEU A 475 18.29 -12.72 -11.20
CA LEU A 475 18.02 -14.03 -10.61
C LEU A 475 16.73 -14.63 -11.19
N LYS A 476 15.67 -13.81 -11.24
CA LYS A 476 14.37 -14.20 -11.79
C LYS A 476 14.46 -14.57 -13.26
N GLU A 477 15.15 -13.77 -14.08
CA GLU A 477 15.34 -14.08 -15.51
C GLU A 477 16.03 -15.43 -15.72
N LYS A 478 17.11 -15.71 -14.96
CA LYS A 478 17.81 -16.99 -15.04
C LYS A 478 16.94 -18.15 -14.57
N CYS A 479 16.14 -17.98 -13.51
CA CYS A 479 15.23 -19.03 -13.05
C CYS A 479 14.06 -19.30 -13.99
N ASP A 480 13.51 -18.27 -14.63
CA ASP A 480 12.51 -18.43 -15.68
C ASP A 480 13.06 -19.25 -16.86
N GLU A 481 14.32 -19.01 -17.25
CA GLU A 481 15.01 -19.81 -18.26
C GLU A 481 15.02 -21.30 -17.86
N LEU A 482 15.42 -21.63 -16.63
CA LEU A 482 15.49 -23.02 -16.15
C LEU A 482 14.10 -23.68 -16.04
N ILE A 483 13.08 -22.95 -15.58
CA ILE A 483 11.71 -23.46 -15.49
C ILE A 483 11.11 -23.72 -16.86
N ASN A 484 11.42 -22.88 -17.86
CA ASN A 484 10.93 -23.02 -19.22
C ASN A 484 11.63 -24.16 -19.97
N MET A 485 12.90 -24.43 -19.66
CA MET A 485 13.66 -25.56 -20.20
C MET A 485 13.19 -26.92 -19.64
N SER A 486 12.74 -26.95 -18.39
CA SER A 486 12.25 -28.16 -17.74
C SER A 486 10.85 -28.55 -18.25
N THR A 487 10.64 -29.85 -18.49
CA THR A 487 9.31 -30.41 -18.81
C THR A 487 8.69 -31.14 -17.63
N ASN A 488 9.50 -31.45 -16.60
CA ASN A 488 9.06 -32.16 -15.41
C ASN A 488 8.40 -31.22 -14.38
N LYS A 489 7.15 -31.53 -14.01
CA LYS A 489 6.39 -30.80 -13.00
C LYS A 489 7.09 -30.78 -11.63
N MET A 490 7.74 -31.88 -11.24
CA MET A 490 8.45 -31.97 -9.95
C MET A 490 9.70 -31.08 -9.94
N THR A 491 10.46 -31.01 -11.04
CA THR A 491 11.60 -30.09 -11.15
C THR A 491 11.17 -28.64 -10.99
N LYS A 492 10.08 -28.23 -11.67
CA LYS A 492 9.54 -26.86 -11.53
C LYS A 492 9.15 -26.55 -10.08
N GLN A 493 8.60 -27.54 -9.38
CA GLN A 493 8.25 -27.41 -7.97
C GLN A 493 9.50 -27.26 -7.08
N TYR A 494 10.55 -28.05 -7.31
CA TYR A 494 11.82 -27.94 -6.56
C TYR A 494 12.53 -26.61 -6.82
N LEU A 495 12.52 -26.12 -8.06
CA LEU A 495 13.02 -24.79 -8.41
C LEU A 495 12.23 -23.69 -7.69
N ALA A 496 10.89 -23.82 -7.63
CA ALA A 496 10.05 -22.87 -6.92
C ALA A 496 10.35 -22.84 -5.40
N PHE A 497 10.52 -23.99 -4.75
CA PHE A 497 10.97 -24.04 -3.35
C PHE A 497 12.37 -23.46 -3.16
N SER A 498 13.29 -23.69 -4.09
CA SER A 498 14.64 -23.11 -4.04
C SER A 498 14.58 -21.58 -4.12
N MET A 499 13.72 -21.03 -4.99
CA MET A 499 13.51 -19.59 -5.12
C MET A 499 12.90 -18.94 -3.91
N VAL A 500 11.94 -19.61 -3.26
CA VAL A 500 11.36 -19.17 -1.99
C VAL A 500 12.43 -19.14 -0.90
N GLY A 501 13.30 -20.16 -0.86
CA GLY A 501 14.45 -20.19 0.05
C GLY A 501 15.40 -19.01 -0.17
N ILE A 502 15.74 -18.70 -1.43
CA ILE A 502 16.56 -17.52 -1.78
C ILE A 502 15.87 -16.22 -1.35
N PHE A 503 14.59 -16.03 -1.66
CA PHE A 503 13.85 -14.81 -1.34
C PHE A 503 13.86 -14.49 0.16
N PHE A 504 13.53 -15.46 1.02
CA PHE A 504 13.54 -15.26 2.47
C PHE A 504 14.96 -15.18 3.05
N THR A 505 15.94 -15.82 2.41
CA THR A 505 17.37 -15.69 2.77
C THR A 505 17.84 -14.26 2.54
N ASP A 506 17.61 -13.71 1.34
CA ASP A 506 18.05 -12.37 0.98
C ASP A 506 17.37 -11.32 1.88
N LEU A 507 16.07 -11.47 2.13
CA LEU A 507 15.32 -10.60 3.03
C LEU A 507 15.88 -10.62 4.46
N TYR A 508 16.15 -11.81 5.01
CA TYR A 508 16.75 -11.93 6.34
C TYR A 508 18.12 -11.28 6.38
N LEU A 509 18.99 -11.62 5.43
CA LEU A 509 20.35 -11.11 5.35
C LEU A 509 20.40 -9.59 5.19
N VAL A 510 19.50 -8.98 4.41
CA VAL A 510 19.39 -7.51 4.30
C VAL A 510 19.02 -6.87 5.64
N LEU A 511 18.16 -7.52 6.42
CA LEU A 511 17.74 -7.04 7.73
C LEU A 511 18.78 -7.25 8.83
N THR A 512 19.78 -8.14 8.64
CA THR A 512 20.68 -8.58 9.72
C THR A 512 22.18 -8.41 9.48
N GLU A 513 22.68 -8.62 8.26
CA GLU A 513 24.11 -8.63 7.96
C GLU A 513 24.48 -7.69 6.80
N TYR A 514 23.61 -7.50 5.80
CA TYR A 514 23.97 -6.87 4.51
C TYR A 514 23.10 -5.66 4.10
N ALA A 515 22.60 -4.90 5.09
CA ALA A 515 21.78 -3.70 4.87
C ALA A 515 22.42 -2.66 3.94
N ASP A 516 23.73 -2.38 4.10
CA ASP A 516 24.43 -1.32 3.37
C ASP A 516 24.44 -1.54 1.86
N ASP A 517 24.70 -2.78 1.45
CA ASP A 517 24.82 -3.14 0.05
C ASP A 517 23.47 -3.04 -0.69
N PHE A 518 22.42 -3.53 -0.04
CA PHE A 518 21.06 -3.40 -0.57
C PHE A 518 20.58 -1.95 -0.58
N TYR A 519 20.96 -1.16 0.43
CA TYR A 519 20.64 0.27 0.52
C TYR A 519 21.23 1.06 -0.65
N GLU A 520 22.51 0.86 -0.95
CA GLU A 520 23.22 1.55 -2.05
C GLU A 520 22.63 1.24 -3.42
N GLN A 521 22.20 -0.01 -3.66
CA GLN A 521 21.65 -0.44 -4.94
C GLN A 521 20.18 -0.07 -5.13
N ASN A 522 19.34 -0.21 -4.08
CA ASN A 522 17.88 -0.21 -4.24
C ASN A 522 17.16 1.00 -3.61
N ILE A 523 17.75 1.66 -2.61
CA ILE A 523 17.03 2.67 -1.79
C ILE A 523 17.65 4.07 -1.85
N LYS A 524 18.97 4.19 -1.97
CA LYS A 524 19.70 5.47 -1.85
C LYS A 524 19.14 6.62 -2.72
N TYR A 525 18.64 6.31 -3.91
CA TYR A 525 18.08 7.31 -4.83
C TYR A 525 16.59 7.60 -4.62
N LYS A 526 15.90 6.78 -3.82
CA LYS A 526 14.46 6.87 -3.55
C LYS A 526 14.13 7.76 -2.35
N VAL A 527 15.08 7.97 -1.43
CA VAL A 527 14.85 8.68 -0.18
C VAL A 527 16.00 9.61 0.18
N ASN A 528 15.68 10.75 0.80
CA ASN A 528 16.67 11.69 1.32
C ASN A 528 17.07 11.33 2.76
N ILE A 529 17.54 10.10 2.95
CA ILE A 529 18.04 9.57 4.22
C ILE A 529 19.51 9.17 4.00
N LYS A 530 20.36 9.19 5.03
CA LYS A 530 21.72 8.66 4.95
C LYS A 530 21.85 7.50 5.92
N LEU A 531 22.31 6.35 5.43
CA LEU A 531 22.67 5.22 6.26
C LEU A 531 24.15 5.31 6.63
N ASP A 532 24.45 5.24 7.92
CA ASP A 532 25.83 5.12 8.41
C ASP A 532 26.36 3.70 8.08
N GLN A 533 27.48 3.63 7.37
CA GLN A 533 28.11 2.36 6.99
C GLN A 533 28.34 1.45 8.21
N ASN A 534 27.90 0.20 8.08
CA ASN A 534 28.01 -0.91 9.02
C ASN A 534 27.38 -0.65 10.40
N LYS A 535 26.47 0.33 10.51
CA LYS A 535 25.80 0.66 11.78
C LYS A 535 24.35 0.22 11.87
N PHE A 536 23.70 -0.13 10.75
CA PHE A 536 22.29 -0.53 10.74
C PHE A 536 21.97 -1.61 11.80
N HIS A 537 22.79 -2.65 11.83
CA HIS A 537 22.62 -3.82 12.71
C HIS A 537 22.82 -3.52 14.20
N GLN A 538 23.48 -2.41 14.54
CA GLN A 538 23.61 -1.94 15.93
C GLN A 538 22.26 -1.43 16.46
N TYR A 539 21.40 -0.96 15.56
CA TYR A 539 20.11 -0.37 15.88
C TYR A 539 18.93 -1.30 15.61
N VAL A 540 19.12 -2.36 14.83
CA VAL A 540 18.15 -3.42 14.57
C VAL A 540 18.75 -4.76 15.02
N PRO A 541 18.67 -5.11 16.31
CA PRO A 541 19.28 -6.33 16.82
C PRO A 541 18.59 -7.58 16.27
N VAL A 542 19.37 -8.46 15.62
CA VAL A 542 18.96 -9.71 14.96
C VAL A 542 17.99 -10.59 15.77
N PRO A 543 18.16 -10.82 17.09
CA PRO A 543 17.25 -11.65 17.89
C PRO A 543 15.83 -11.09 18.06
N ARG A 544 15.54 -9.91 17.51
CA ARG A 544 14.25 -9.22 17.61
C ARG A 544 13.62 -8.93 16.24
N ILE A 545 14.04 -9.69 15.23
CA ILE A 545 13.42 -9.72 13.89
C ILE A 545 12.62 -11.01 13.77
N GLU A 546 11.32 -10.97 14.10
CA GLU A 546 10.43 -12.14 13.95
C GLU A 546 9.65 -12.08 12.64
N ILE A 547 9.23 -13.23 12.13
CA ILE A 547 8.35 -13.32 10.97
C ILE A 547 7.12 -14.14 11.33
N LYS A 548 5.94 -13.62 11.03
CA LYS A 548 4.68 -14.29 11.33
C LYS A 548 3.81 -14.33 10.09
N SER A 549 3.48 -15.53 9.64
CA SER A 549 2.51 -15.71 8.57
C SER A 549 1.07 -15.61 9.11
N ASP A 550 0.20 -15.03 8.29
CA ASP A 550 -1.24 -14.95 8.50
C ASP A 550 -1.89 -15.43 7.19
N SER A 551 -2.35 -16.69 7.22
CA SER A 551 -2.93 -17.35 6.05
C SER A 551 -4.24 -16.72 5.62
N ASP A 552 -5.03 -16.19 6.56
CA ASP A 552 -6.36 -15.66 6.30
C ASP A 552 -6.24 -14.31 5.59
N ARG A 553 -5.25 -13.50 6.00
CA ARG A 553 -4.93 -12.23 5.36
C ARG A 553 -3.96 -12.34 4.19
N ARG A 554 -3.48 -13.56 3.88
CA ARG A 554 -2.44 -13.81 2.87
C ARG A 554 -1.23 -12.90 3.06
N SER A 555 -0.83 -12.71 4.31
CA SER A 555 0.19 -11.73 4.66
C SER A 555 1.26 -12.34 5.55
N VAL A 556 2.45 -11.80 5.45
CA VAL A 556 3.57 -12.13 6.32
C VAL A 556 4.03 -10.86 7.02
N TYR A 557 4.00 -10.87 8.35
CA TYR A 557 4.38 -9.76 9.19
C TYR A 557 5.83 -9.91 9.62
N ILE A 558 6.66 -8.91 9.32
CA ILE A 558 8.03 -8.84 9.82
C ILE A 558 8.02 -7.94 11.05
N GLN A 559 8.20 -8.55 12.21
CA GLN A 559 8.25 -7.83 13.45
C GLN A 559 9.66 -7.35 13.73
N LEU A 560 9.82 -6.04 13.87
CA LEU A 560 11.12 -5.40 14.02
C LEU A 560 11.12 -4.57 15.31
N LEU A 561 12.20 -4.70 16.08
CA LEU A 561 12.52 -3.75 17.14
C LEU A 561 13.70 -2.90 16.72
N CYS A 562 13.54 -1.58 16.77
CA CYS A 562 14.56 -0.62 16.37
C CYS A 562 14.81 0.37 17.51
N ASN A 563 16.09 0.66 17.75
CA ASN A 563 16.53 1.58 18.80
C ASN A 563 16.85 3.00 18.26
N GLU A 564 16.71 3.23 16.96
CA GLU A 564 17.08 4.48 16.28
C GLU A 564 16.13 4.76 15.10
N ALA A 565 15.77 6.03 14.90
CA ALA A 565 14.72 6.42 13.95
C ALA A 565 15.11 6.21 12.48
N THR A 566 16.39 6.39 12.15
CA THR A 566 16.90 6.24 10.77
C THR A 566 16.93 4.77 10.38
N ALA A 567 17.51 3.91 11.22
CA ALA A 567 17.51 2.46 11.05
C ALA A 567 16.07 1.93 10.96
N HIS A 568 15.16 2.43 11.79
CA HIS A 568 13.75 2.08 11.71
C HIS A 568 13.12 2.39 10.34
N LYS A 569 13.29 3.62 9.83
CA LYS A 569 12.77 4.01 8.51
C LYS A 569 13.35 3.15 7.39
N ILE A 570 14.65 2.85 7.47
CA ILE A 570 15.35 2.04 6.47
C ILE A 570 14.88 0.59 6.51
N ALA A 571 14.68 0.01 7.70
CA ALA A 571 14.15 -1.34 7.84
C ALA A 571 12.75 -1.47 7.21
N VAL A 572 11.86 -0.49 7.47
CA VAL A 572 10.54 -0.43 6.83
C VAL A 572 10.64 -0.33 5.30
N LEU A 573 11.60 0.43 4.78
CA LEU A 573 11.84 0.54 3.33
C LEU A 573 12.36 -0.77 2.74
N PHE A 574 13.27 -1.48 3.42
CA PHE A 574 13.70 -2.82 2.99
C PHE A 574 12.51 -3.76 2.86
N VAL A 575 11.66 -3.85 3.90
CA VAL A 575 10.47 -4.70 3.86
C VAL A 575 9.54 -4.32 2.71
N LYS A 576 9.34 -3.02 2.46
CA LYS A 576 8.51 -2.55 1.34
C LYS A 576 9.09 -2.89 -0.03
N GLU A 577 10.40 -2.82 -0.22
CA GLU A 577 11.03 -3.24 -1.47
C GLU A 577 10.82 -4.74 -1.71
N PHE A 578 10.95 -5.58 -0.68
CA PHE A 578 10.62 -7.00 -0.80
C PHE A 578 9.12 -7.27 -1.00
N ASP A 579 8.23 -6.48 -0.39
CA ASP A 579 6.77 -6.54 -0.64
C ASP A 579 6.43 -6.27 -2.12
N LEU A 580 7.10 -5.28 -2.74
CA LEU A 580 6.95 -5.00 -4.17
C LEU A 580 7.44 -6.16 -5.04
N LEU A 581 8.50 -6.85 -4.61
CA LEU A 581 9.08 -7.98 -5.34
C LEU A 581 8.21 -9.24 -5.29
N ILE A 582 7.30 -9.40 -4.33
CA ILE A 582 6.38 -10.56 -4.23
C ILE A 582 5.72 -10.88 -5.58
N ASN A 583 5.28 -9.84 -6.30
CA ASN A 583 4.58 -10.01 -7.58
C ASN A 583 5.48 -10.64 -8.64
N LYS A 584 6.75 -10.24 -8.68
CA LYS A 584 7.74 -10.77 -9.63
C LYS A 584 8.05 -12.24 -9.36
N PHE A 585 7.81 -12.71 -8.13
CA PHE A 585 7.98 -14.10 -7.72
C PHE A 585 6.67 -14.89 -7.63
N GLU A 586 5.53 -14.31 -8.02
CA GLU A 586 4.21 -14.92 -7.81
C GLU A 586 4.05 -16.26 -8.53
N ASP A 587 4.60 -16.40 -9.74
CA ASP A 587 4.51 -17.64 -10.52
C ASP A 587 5.20 -18.81 -9.81
N TYR A 588 6.31 -18.55 -9.11
CA TYR A 588 6.96 -19.56 -8.26
C TYR A 588 6.10 -19.88 -7.04
N PHE A 589 5.50 -18.88 -6.40
CA PHE A 589 4.63 -19.09 -5.25
C PHE A 589 3.40 -19.93 -5.63
N LYS A 590 2.81 -19.69 -6.81
CA LYS A 590 1.70 -20.48 -7.36
C LYS A 590 2.07 -21.96 -7.54
N LEU A 591 3.28 -22.27 -8.01
CA LEU A 591 3.74 -23.65 -8.22
C LEU A 591 3.75 -24.49 -6.93
N ILE A 592 3.91 -23.85 -5.77
CA ILE A 592 3.94 -24.51 -4.46
C ILE A 592 2.72 -24.19 -3.58
N GLY A 593 1.69 -23.55 -4.14
CA GLY A 593 0.48 -23.16 -3.42
C GLY A 593 0.69 -22.06 -2.35
N LEU A 594 1.79 -21.31 -2.41
CA LEU A 594 2.05 -20.19 -1.52
C LEU A 594 1.25 -18.96 -1.98
N LYS A 595 0.39 -18.44 -1.11
CA LYS A 595 -0.47 -17.29 -1.39
C LYS A 595 -0.13 -16.14 -0.45
N ILE A 596 1.00 -15.48 -0.70
CA ILE A 596 1.41 -14.26 0.00
C ILE A 596 1.15 -13.07 -0.90
N TYR A 597 0.35 -12.11 -0.42
CA TYR A 597 0.08 -10.84 -1.09
C TYR A 597 0.75 -9.67 -0.42
N TYR A 598 0.99 -9.74 0.89
CA TYR A 598 1.55 -8.62 1.64
C TYR A 598 2.70 -9.07 2.52
N LEU A 599 3.80 -8.35 2.47
CA LEU A 599 4.88 -8.39 3.46
C LEU A 599 4.85 -7.07 4.22
N LEU A 600 4.45 -7.12 5.48
CA LEU A 600 4.16 -5.93 6.27
C LEU A 600 5.13 -5.80 7.45
N PRO A 601 5.82 -4.66 7.61
CA PRO A 601 6.60 -4.42 8.80
C PRO A 601 5.66 -4.10 9.97
N LYS A 602 5.85 -4.77 11.10
CA LYS A 602 5.08 -4.56 12.34
C LYS A 602 6.01 -4.25 13.50
N ILE A 603 6.02 -3.02 13.97
CA ILE A 603 6.93 -2.61 15.04
C ILE A 603 6.31 -2.89 16.40
N GLU A 604 7.02 -3.62 17.26
CA GLU A 604 6.58 -3.89 18.62
C GLU A 604 6.93 -2.74 19.56
N LYS A 605 5.97 -2.33 20.37
CA LYS A 605 6.22 -1.41 21.48
C LYS A 605 7.01 -2.15 22.55
N SER A 606 8.24 -1.72 22.81
CA SER A 606 8.99 -2.24 23.95
C SER A 606 8.55 -1.53 25.23
N ASN A 607 8.53 -2.24 26.36
CA ASN A 607 8.28 -1.66 27.68
C ASN A 607 9.54 -0.96 28.30
N PHE A 608 10.62 -0.79 27.54
CA PHE A 608 11.85 -0.16 28.03
C PHE A 608 11.74 1.38 27.99
N LYS A 609 12.24 2.05 29.05
CA LYS A 609 12.52 3.50 29.03
C LYS A 609 13.47 3.77 27.86
N ASP A 610 13.12 4.73 27.01
CA ASP A 610 13.86 5.19 25.81
C ASP A 610 13.52 4.52 24.47
N THR A 611 12.37 3.82 24.33
CA THR A 611 11.90 3.40 23.00
C THR A 611 11.12 4.48 22.25
N ILE A 612 11.44 4.63 20.96
CA ILE A 612 10.77 5.55 20.05
C ILE A 612 9.40 4.96 19.70
N ASP A 613 8.33 5.63 20.10
CA ASP A 613 7.00 5.30 19.61
C ASP A 613 6.93 5.55 18.11
N ASN A 614 6.60 4.51 17.35
CA ASN A 614 6.36 4.64 15.92
C ASN A 614 4.86 4.57 15.61
N TYR A 615 4.36 5.59 14.92
CA TYR A 615 3.01 5.64 14.37
C TYR A 615 3.12 5.71 12.86
N ASN A 616 2.47 4.77 12.17
CA ASN A 616 2.18 4.96 10.76
C ASN A 616 0.98 5.90 10.65
N PHE A 617 0.94 6.75 9.63
CA PHE A 617 -0.29 7.45 9.29
C PHE A 617 -1.31 6.40 8.85
N GLU A 618 -2.26 6.10 9.73
CA GLU A 618 -3.40 5.26 9.42
C GLU A 618 -4.53 6.16 8.93
N ALA A 619 -5.03 5.87 7.73
CA ALA A 619 -6.19 6.57 7.21
C ALA A 619 -7.46 5.91 7.76
N TYR A 620 -8.23 6.64 8.56
CA TYR A 620 -9.52 6.16 9.03
C TYR A 620 -10.55 6.24 7.89
N ILE A 621 -10.89 5.07 7.34
CA ILE A 621 -11.74 4.94 6.14
C ILE A 621 -13.06 5.71 6.24
N PRO A 622 -13.81 5.68 7.36
CA PRO A 622 -15.07 6.41 7.46
C PRO A 622 -14.92 7.94 7.37
N THR A 623 -13.75 8.50 7.69
CA THR A 623 -13.47 9.94 7.48
C THR A 623 -12.86 10.21 6.11
N LEU A 624 -12.03 9.29 5.59
CA LEU A 624 -11.38 9.42 4.29
C LEU A 624 -12.41 9.35 3.15
N LEU A 625 -13.36 8.42 3.23
CA LEU A 625 -14.31 8.18 2.15
C LEU A 625 -15.18 9.43 1.87
N PRO A 626 -15.78 10.13 2.86
CA PRO A 626 -16.48 11.39 2.63
C PRO A 626 -15.59 12.53 2.12
N LEU A 627 -14.29 12.52 2.40
CA LEU A 627 -13.35 13.50 1.83
C LEU A 627 -13.09 13.22 0.34
N LEU A 628 -12.94 11.94 -0.02
CA LEU A 628 -12.71 11.49 -1.41
C LEU A 628 -13.98 11.58 -2.28
N THR A 629 -15.13 11.36 -1.66
CA THR A 629 -16.46 11.35 -2.30
C THR A 629 -17.24 12.66 -2.09
N GLY A 630 -16.66 13.60 -1.34
CA GLY A 630 -17.26 14.90 -1.07
C GLY A 630 -17.15 15.86 -2.24
N ARG A 631 -17.88 16.99 -2.15
CA ARG A 631 -17.85 18.08 -3.15
C ARG A 631 -16.47 18.72 -3.36
N ASN A 632 -15.48 18.36 -2.55
CA ASN A 632 -14.11 18.89 -2.61
C ASN A 632 -13.31 18.28 -3.77
N ILE A 633 -13.61 17.05 -4.20
CA ILE A 633 -12.93 16.40 -5.34
C ILE A 633 -13.89 16.31 -6.54
N TYR A 634 -15.14 15.89 -6.32
CA TYR A 634 -16.11 15.75 -7.40
C TYR A 634 -17.20 16.83 -7.32
N PRO A 635 -17.36 17.66 -8.36
CA PRO A 635 -18.34 18.75 -8.35
C PRO A 635 -19.79 18.26 -8.46
N LEU A 636 -20.00 17.11 -9.10
CA LEU A 636 -21.30 16.50 -9.39
C LEU A 636 -21.33 15.06 -8.89
N LYS A 637 -22.52 14.57 -8.51
CA LYS A 637 -22.67 13.19 -8.04
C LYS A 637 -22.59 12.19 -9.18
N GLU A 638 -23.06 12.58 -10.37
CA GLU A 638 -23.16 11.77 -11.59
C GLU A 638 -21.79 11.34 -12.15
N VAL A 639 -20.70 11.93 -11.64
CA VAL A 639 -19.31 11.57 -11.99
C VAL A 639 -19.03 10.08 -11.79
N PHE A 640 -19.70 9.42 -10.83
CA PHE A 640 -19.54 7.98 -10.63
C PHE A 640 -19.76 7.16 -11.91
N ALA A 641 -20.74 7.56 -12.74
CA ALA A 641 -21.04 6.86 -13.98
C ALA A 641 -19.89 7.01 -14.99
N ARG A 642 -19.23 8.17 -15.04
CA ARG A 642 -18.03 8.39 -15.87
C ARG A 642 -16.89 7.48 -15.42
N GLU A 643 -16.60 7.41 -14.13
CA GLU A 643 -15.51 6.58 -13.58
C GLU A 643 -15.75 5.08 -13.86
N LEU A 644 -16.99 4.60 -13.70
CA LEU A 644 -17.32 3.21 -14.00
C LEU A 644 -17.23 2.89 -15.50
N ILE A 645 -17.70 3.78 -16.37
CA ILE A 645 -17.57 3.62 -17.83
C ILE A 645 -16.09 3.62 -18.24
N GLN A 646 -15.25 4.48 -17.64
CA GLN A 646 -13.79 4.48 -17.87
C GLN A 646 -13.15 3.14 -17.53
N ASN A 647 -13.47 2.59 -16.35
CA ASN A 647 -12.99 1.28 -15.94
C ASN A 647 -13.42 0.17 -16.93
N SER A 648 -14.67 0.22 -17.43
CA SER A 648 -15.16 -0.72 -18.44
C SER A 648 -14.43 -0.56 -19.79
N ILE A 649 -14.15 0.67 -20.24
CA ILE A 649 -13.36 0.94 -21.46
C ILE A 649 -11.96 0.33 -21.31
N ASP A 650 -11.28 0.58 -20.18
CA ASP A 650 -9.94 0.04 -19.92
C ASP A 650 -9.97 -1.50 -19.88
N ALA A 651 -10.97 -2.10 -19.22
CA ALA A 651 -11.11 -3.55 -19.16
C ALA A 651 -11.33 -4.19 -20.53
N ILE A 652 -12.11 -3.57 -21.42
CA ILE A 652 -12.32 -4.03 -22.80
C ILE A 652 -11.05 -3.85 -23.63
N ALA A 653 -10.43 -2.68 -23.57
CA ALA A 653 -9.24 -2.35 -24.35
C ALA A 653 -8.03 -3.21 -23.98
N VAL A 654 -7.82 -3.51 -22.70
CA VAL A 654 -6.75 -4.42 -22.28
C VAL A 654 -6.98 -5.85 -22.77
N ARG A 655 -8.23 -6.32 -22.77
CA ARG A 655 -8.57 -7.64 -23.33
C ARG A 655 -8.30 -7.67 -24.84
N GLU A 656 -8.69 -6.62 -25.56
CA GLU A 656 -8.40 -6.46 -26.99
C GLU A 656 -6.89 -6.43 -27.27
N ALA A 657 -6.13 -5.65 -26.50
CA ALA A 657 -4.68 -5.51 -26.66
C ALA A 657 -3.90 -6.82 -26.39
N LYS A 658 -4.48 -7.76 -25.65
CA LYS A 658 -3.94 -9.11 -25.45
C LYS A 658 -4.22 -10.06 -26.63
N GLY A 659 -4.85 -9.60 -27.70
CA GLY A 659 -5.10 -10.38 -28.92
C GLY A 659 -6.48 -11.05 -28.99
N GLU A 660 -7.33 -10.86 -27.98
CA GLU A 660 -8.72 -11.35 -28.01
C GLU A 660 -9.59 -10.42 -28.84
N SER A 661 -10.23 -10.94 -29.89
CA SER A 661 -11.07 -10.12 -30.80
C SER A 661 -12.55 -10.56 -30.82
N ASN A 662 -12.84 -11.81 -30.47
CA ASN A 662 -14.18 -12.40 -30.51
C ASN A 662 -14.92 -12.28 -29.18
N PHE A 663 -15.29 -11.06 -28.81
CA PHE A 663 -16.19 -10.80 -27.67
C PHE A 663 -16.98 -9.50 -27.88
N SER A 664 -18.05 -9.31 -27.09
CA SER A 664 -18.84 -8.08 -27.14
C SER A 664 -18.02 -6.91 -26.58
N LYS A 665 -17.92 -5.82 -27.34
CA LYS A 665 -17.24 -4.59 -26.91
C LYS A 665 -18.24 -3.50 -26.48
N ILE A 666 -19.45 -3.91 -26.12
CA ILE A 666 -20.56 -3.01 -25.76
C ILE A 666 -20.61 -2.88 -24.24
N ILE A 667 -20.67 -1.64 -23.76
CA ILE A 667 -20.92 -1.32 -22.35
C ILE A 667 -22.43 -1.17 -22.16
N ASN A 668 -23.03 -2.01 -21.32
CA ASN A 668 -24.47 -1.98 -21.06
C ASN A 668 -24.74 -1.34 -19.71
N ILE A 669 -25.63 -0.36 -19.68
CA ILE A 669 -26.08 0.36 -18.50
C ILE A 669 -27.59 0.19 -18.38
N GLU A 670 -28.06 -0.11 -17.17
CA GLU A 670 -29.47 -0.26 -16.83
C GLU A 670 -29.78 0.55 -15.56
N ILE A 671 -30.78 1.41 -15.65
CA ILE A 671 -31.23 2.26 -14.55
C ILE A 671 -32.72 2.02 -14.34
N GLY A 672 -33.09 1.50 -13.18
CA GLY A 672 -34.47 1.10 -12.92
C GLY A 672 -34.73 0.86 -11.43
N GLU A 673 -35.82 0.18 -11.13
CA GLU A 673 -36.18 -0.23 -9.78
C GLU A 673 -36.16 -1.76 -9.69
N ASP A 674 -35.66 -2.29 -8.59
CA ASP A 674 -35.67 -3.74 -8.34
C ASP A 674 -37.03 -4.23 -7.82
N GLU A 675 -37.16 -5.53 -7.57
CA GLU A 675 -38.42 -6.14 -7.08
C GLU A 675 -38.88 -5.61 -5.69
N LYS A 676 -38.04 -4.84 -5.00
CA LYS A 676 -38.32 -4.22 -3.69
C LYS A 676 -38.48 -2.70 -3.81
N ASP A 677 -38.76 -2.19 -5.01
CA ASP A 677 -38.90 -0.77 -5.32
C ASP A 677 -37.64 0.06 -4.98
N ARG A 678 -36.45 -0.58 -4.96
CA ARG A 678 -35.18 0.14 -4.76
C ARG A 678 -34.62 0.56 -6.11
N SER A 679 -34.39 1.87 -6.29
CA SER A 679 -33.71 2.37 -7.48
C SER A 679 -32.27 1.83 -7.58
N PHE A 680 -31.84 1.45 -8.78
CA PHE A 680 -30.49 0.93 -9.01
C PHE A 680 -29.85 1.51 -10.28
N PHE A 681 -28.53 1.51 -10.31
CA PHE A 681 -27.71 1.69 -11.50
C PHE A 681 -26.87 0.43 -11.69
N LYS A 682 -26.96 -0.21 -12.86
CA LYS A 682 -26.20 -1.41 -13.20
C LYS A 682 -25.38 -1.16 -14.44
N ILE A 683 -24.09 -1.45 -14.40
CA ILE A 683 -23.18 -1.40 -15.55
C ILE A 683 -22.57 -2.78 -15.77
N LYS A 684 -22.46 -3.19 -17.03
CA LYS A 684 -21.89 -4.48 -17.44
C LYS A 684 -20.98 -4.31 -18.64
N ASP A 685 -19.77 -4.85 -18.53
CA ASP A 685 -18.82 -5.00 -19.63
C ASP A 685 -18.43 -6.47 -19.84
N CYS A 686 -17.82 -6.74 -20.99
CA CYS A 686 -17.22 -8.05 -21.31
C CYS A 686 -15.69 -7.95 -21.39
N GLY A 687 -15.08 -7.08 -20.59
CA GLY A 687 -13.65 -6.84 -20.57
C GLY A 687 -12.85 -7.98 -19.94
N THR A 688 -11.67 -7.66 -19.39
CA THR A 688 -10.80 -8.68 -18.78
C THR A 688 -11.42 -9.39 -17.57
N GLY A 689 -12.35 -8.74 -16.86
CA GLY A 689 -12.84 -9.24 -15.57
C GLY A 689 -11.74 -9.33 -14.50
N MET A 690 -12.14 -9.75 -13.31
CA MET A 690 -11.25 -9.90 -12.17
C MET A 690 -11.21 -11.36 -11.71
N ASP A 691 -10.02 -11.80 -11.32
CA ASP A 691 -9.82 -12.99 -10.51
C ASP A 691 -9.71 -12.57 -9.03
N ARG A 692 -9.62 -13.57 -8.15
CA ARG A 692 -9.49 -13.34 -6.71
C ARG A 692 -8.27 -12.48 -6.35
N PHE A 693 -7.16 -12.64 -7.07
CA PHE A 693 -5.96 -11.84 -6.89
C PHE A 693 -6.24 -10.36 -7.16
N LYS A 694 -6.83 -10.03 -8.32
CA LYS A 694 -7.18 -8.65 -8.67
C LYS A 694 -8.15 -8.02 -7.69
N ILE A 695 -9.10 -8.82 -7.20
CA ILE A 695 -10.07 -8.36 -6.20
C ILE A 695 -9.34 -7.99 -4.89
N GLU A 696 -8.64 -8.96 -4.30
CA GLU A 696 -8.02 -8.82 -2.97
C GLU A 696 -6.88 -7.77 -2.97
N ARG A 697 -6.16 -7.61 -4.09
CA ARG A 697 -4.99 -6.72 -4.19
C ARG A 697 -5.33 -5.29 -4.64
N TYR A 698 -6.28 -5.11 -5.56
CA TYR A 698 -6.57 -3.79 -6.15
C TYR A 698 -7.99 -3.33 -5.88
N PHE A 699 -9.01 -4.16 -6.16
CA PHE A 699 -10.40 -3.74 -6.02
C PHE A 699 -10.75 -3.33 -4.58
N THR A 700 -10.23 -4.07 -3.60
CA THR A 700 -10.50 -3.84 -2.17
C THR A 700 -9.53 -2.85 -1.52
N SER A 701 -8.50 -2.39 -2.24
CA SER A 701 -7.43 -1.55 -1.70
C SER A 701 -7.56 -0.11 -2.23
N ILE A 702 -7.80 0.85 -1.34
CA ILE A 702 -7.91 2.27 -1.71
C ILE A 702 -6.57 2.80 -2.25
N GLY A 703 -6.59 3.41 -3.43
CA GLY A 703 -5.43 4.10 -4.01
C GLY A 703 -4.43 3.16 -4.71
N ARG A 704 -4.78 1.88 -4.90
CA ARG A 704 -3.98 0.93 -5.68
C ARG A 704 -4.71 0.62 -6.98
N SER A 705 -4.11 0.92 -8.13
CA SER A 705 -4.65 0.53 -9.45
C SER A 705 -3.82 -0.60 -10.06
N PHE A 706 -4.48 -1.58 -10.66
CA PHE A 706 -3.80 -2.58 -11.48
C PHE A 706 -3.05 -1.91 -12.64
N TYR A 707 -3.65 -0.87 -13.22
CA TYR A 707 -3.12 -0.17 -14.40
C TYR A 707 -1.88 0.69 -14.14
N SER A 708 -1.54 0.93 -12.87
CA SER A 708 -0.35 1.69 -12.45
C SER A 708 0.75 0.81 -11.85
N GLY A 709 0.53 -0.51 -11.75
CA GLY A 709 1.48 -1.45 -11.16
C GLY A 709 2.41 -2.08 -12.19
N ASP A 710 3.57 -2.55 -11.73
CA ASP A 710 4.54 -3.30 -12.53
C ASP A 710 3.88 -4.47 -13.30
N GLU A 711 2.83 -5.07 -12.72
CA GLU A 711 2.11 -6.21 -13.31
C GLU A 711 1.40 -5.86 -14.63
N TYR A 712 1.01 -4.59 -14.80
CA TYR A 712 0.46 -4.12 -16.06
C TYR A 712 1.54 -3.90 -17.12
N ASP A 713 2.69 -3.35 -16.71
CA ASP A 713 3.82 -3.11 -17.62
C ASP A 713 4.41 -4.44 -18.14
N GLU A 714 4.40 -5.49 -17.31
CA GLU A 714 4.81 -6.85 -17.68
C GLU A 714 3.91 -7.49 -18.76
N LEU A 715 2.67 -7.01 -18.95
CA LEU A 715 1.82 -7.50 -20.03
C LEU A 715 2.38 -7.16 -21.42
N ASN A 716 3.30 -6.19 -21.50
CA ASN A 716 3.95 -5.74 -22.73
C ASN A 716 2.94 -5.41 -23.84
N ILE A 717 1.80 -4.82 -23.46
CA ILE A 717 0.74 -4.43 -24.39
C ILE A 717 0.83 -2.95 -24.72
N ASN A 718 0.58 -2.61 -25.98
CA ASN A 718 0.65 -1.24 -26.49
C ASN A 718 -0.70 -0.51 -26.30
N TYR A 719 -1.20 -0.50 -25.06
CA TYR A 719 -2.38 0.25 -24.63
C TYR A 719 -2.06 1.00 -23.34
N LYS A 720 -2.46 2.27 -23.24
CA LYS A 720 -2.30 3.08 -22.02
C LYS A 720 -3.66 3.34 -21.36
N PRO A 721 -3.92 2.77 -20.16
CA PRO A 721 -5.22 2.91 -19.50
C PRO A 721 -5.52 4.33 -19.05
N ILE A 722 -6.81 4.64 -18.99
CA ILE A 722 -7.36 5.90 -18.51
C ILE A 722 -7.34 5.92 -16.97
N SER A 723 -7.65 4.79 -16.32
CA SER A 723 -8.00 4.66 -14.89
C SER A 723 -6.81 4.36 -13.96
N ASN A 724 -5.83 5.29 -13.87
CA ASN A 724 -4.55 5.00 -13.19
C ASN A 724 -4.49 5.35 -11.68
N PHE A 725 -5.51 6.01 -11.11
CA PHE A 725 -5.44 6.49 -9.71
C PHE A 725 -5.91 5.49 -8.64
N GLY A 726 -6.72 4.48 -8.99
CA GLY A 726 -7.19 3.48 -8.01
C GLY A 726 -8.23 3.99 -7.00
N ILE A 727 -8.93 5.09 -7.31
CA ILE A 727 -10.01 5.65 -6.46
C ILE A 727 -11.36 5.75 -7.18
N GLY A 728 -11.42 5.53 -8.50
CA GLY A 728 -12.61 5.76 -9.32
C GLY A 728 -13.84 4.96 -8.87
N PHE A 729 -13.66 3.71 -8.43
CA PHE A 729 -14.75 2.89 -7.88
C PHE A 729 -15.39 3.51 -6.62
N LEU A 730 -14.61 4.19 -5.79
CA LEU A 730 -15.10 4.79 -4.53
C LEU A 730 -16.12 5.91 -4.78
N SER A 731 -16.09 6.55 -5.95
CA SER A 731 -17.11 7.53 -6.36
C SER A 731 -18.53 6.94 -6.36
N SER A 732 -18.69 5.62 -6.49
CA SER A 732 -19.99 4.94 -6.38
C SER A 732 -20.67 5.20 -5.04
N PHE A 733 -19.91 5.32 -3.94
CA PHE A 733 -20.45 5.60 -2.61
C PHE A 733 -21.03 7.04 -2.46
N MET A 734 -20.86 7.92 -3.46
CA MET A 734 -21.56 9.21 -3.52
C MET A 734 -23.06 9.06 -3.74
N VAL A 735 -23.46 7.95 -4.40
CA VAL A 735 -24.83 7.74 -4.87
C VAL A 735 -25.47 6.47 -4.31
N CYS A 736 -24.70 5.55 -3.72
CA CYS A 736 -25.22 4.32 -3.13
C CYS A 736 -24.55 4.01 -1.78
N LYS A 737 -25.15 3.07 -1.03
CA LYS A 737 -24.53 2.45 0.15
C LYS A 737 -24.21 0.98 -0.08
N GLU A 738 -25.07 0.29 -0.80
CA GLU A 738 -24.99 -1.15 -1.08
C GLU A 738 -24.58 -1.37 -2.55
N ILE A 739 -23.65 -2.31 -2.78
CA ILE A 739 -23.10 -2.64 -4.10
C ILE A 739 -23.00 -4.15 -4.26
N ASP A 740 -23.49 -4.67 -5.37
CA ASP A 740 -23.23 -6.02 -5.85
C ASP A 740 -22.26 -5.99 -7.03
N VAL A 741 -21.26 -6.85 -7.02
CA VAL A 741 -20.35 -7.05 -8.15
C VAL A 741 -20.32 -8.51 -8.54
N LYS A 742 -20.45 -8.80 -9.83
CA LYS A 742 -20.20 -10.13 -10.41
C LYS A 742 -19.08 -10.01 -11.42
N THR A 743 -18.09 -10.89 -11.36
CA THR A 743 -16.94 -10.81 -12.24
C THR A 743 -16.36 -12.18 -12.55
N LYS A 744 -15.82 -12.32 -13.76
CA LYS A 744 -15.09 -13.52 -14.18
C LYS A 744 -13.97 -13.12 -15.13
N SER A 745 -12.75 -13.53 -14.78
CA SER A 745 -11.58 -13.30 -15.61
C SER A 745 -11.70 -14.01 -16.96
N PHE A 746 -11.21 -13.38 -18.03
CA PHE A 746 -11.20 -13.95 -19.38
C PHE A 746 -10.19 -15.10 -19.55
N MET A 747 -9.31 -15.30 -18.58
CA MET A 747 -8.31 -16.36 -18.59
C MET A 747 -9.00 -17.74 -18.48
N ILE A 748 -8.50 -18.71 -19.25
CA ILE A 748 -9.05 -20.07 -19.29
C ILE A 748 -9.06 -20.68 -17.88
N GLY A 749 -10.18 -21.28 -17.49
CA GLY A 749 -10.33 -21.96 -16.20
C GLY A 749 -10.58 -21.04 -14.99
N SER A 750 -10.84 -19.75 -15.22
CA SER A 750 -11.11 -18.80 -14.14
C SER A 750 -12.48 -19.01 -13.49
N GLU A 751 -12.51 -18.88 -12.16
CA GLU A 751 -13.74 -18.91 -11.35
C GLU A 751 -14.61 -17.67 -11.59
N GLY A 752 -15.93 -17.85 -11.50
CA GLY A 752 -16.87 -16.74 -11.41
C GLY A 752 -17.03 -16.33 -9.95
N LEU A 753 -16.97 -15.01 -9.69
CA LEU A 753 -16.95 -14.46 -8.35
C LEU A 753 -18.07 -13.43 -8.18
N LYS A 754 -18.72 -13.48 -7.02
CA LYS A 754 -19.72 -12.51 -6.57
C LYS A 754 -19.22 -11.82 -5.33
N ILE A 755 -19.31 -10.49 -5.32
CA ILE A 755 -18.92 -9.64 -4.19
C ILE A 755 -20.13 -8.86 -3.74
N HIS A 756 -20.51 -8.99 -2.48
CA HIS A 756 -21.57 -8.19 -1.88
C HIS A 756 -20.97 -7.21 -0.85
N ILE A 757 -21.14 -5.92 -1.11
CA ILE A 757 -20.70 -4.82 -0.25
C ILE A 757 -21.95 -4.18 0.38
N PRO A 758 -22.30 -4.51 1.63
CA PRO A 758 -23.52 -4.00 2.25
C PRO A 758 -23.44 -2.51 2.61
N ASN A 759 -22.23 -2.03 2.94
CA ASN A 759 -21.92 -0.62 3.21
C ASN A 759 -20.40 -0.39 3.15
N TYR A 760 -19.97 0.88 3.21
CA TYR A 760 -18.56 1.28 3.21
C TYR A 760 -17.86 1.13 4.59
N GLU A 761 -18.60 0.82 5.66
CA GLU A 761 -18.12 0.73 7.06
C GLU A 761 -17.82 -0.71 7.49
N GLY A 762 -18.14 -1.71 6.66
CA GLY A 762 -18.20 -3.12 7.04
C GLY A 762 -17.39 -4.07 6.17
N CYS A 763 -17.46 -5.35 6.52
CA CYS A 763 -16.91 -6.44 5.73
C CYS A 763 -17.74 -6.66 4.46
N PHE A 764 -17.08 -6.96 3.35
CA PHE A 764 -17.70 -7.47 2.12
C PHE A 764 -17.44 -8.97 2.00
N PHE A 765 -18.34 -9.68 1.33
CA PHE A 765 -18.24 -11.13 1.15
C PHE A 765 -17.87 -11.44 -0.30
N ILE A 766 -16.92 -12.36 -0.51
CA ILE A 766 -16.55 -12.88 -1.84
C ILE A 766 -17.01 -14.34 -1.90
N GLU A 767 -17.97 -14.62 -2.76
CA GLU A 767 -18.57 -15.93 -2.99
C GLU A 767 -18.26 -16.44 -4.39
N HIS A 768 -18.23 -17.75 -4.57
CA HIS A 768 -18.13 -18.37 -5.89
C HIS A 768 -19.51 -18.38 -6.55
N GLU A 769 -19.59 -18.02 -7.82
CA GLU A 769 -20.84 -18.01 -8.59
C GLU A 769 -20.60 -18.60 -9.98
N ASP A 770 -21.28 -19.70 -10.30
CA ASP A 770 -21.06 -20.45 -11.54
C ASP A 770 -21.63 -19.72 -12.77
N ASP A 771 -22.76 -19.02 -12.59
CA ASP A 771 -23.48 -18.30 -13.65
C ASP A 771 -22.99 -16.85 -13.80
N VAL A 772 -21.69 -16.71 -14.08
CA VAL A 772 -21.06 -15.40 -14.35
C VAL A 772 -20.41 -15.41 -15.73
N ASN A 773 -20.77 -14.41 -16.54
CA ASN A 773 -20.16 -14.18 -17.84
C ASN A 773 -18.79 -13.51 -17.69
N VAL A 774 -17.89 -13.74 -18.64
CA VAL A 774 -16.58 -13.07 -18.66
C VAL A 774 -16.75 -11.55 -18.72
N GLY A 775 -16.01 -10.83 -17.88
CA GLY A 775 -16.11 -9.39 -17.70
C GLY A 775 -16.53 -9.04 -16.27
N THR A 776 -17.13 -7.86 -16.10
CA THR A 776 -17.61 -7.38 -14.80
C THR A 776 -19.01 -6.77 -14.92
N GLU A 777 -19.86 -7.07 -13.96
CA GLU A 777 -21.16 -6.44 -13.74
C GLU A 777 -21.15 -5.79 -12.35
N ILE A 778 -21.49 -4.51 -12.26
CA ILE A 778 -21.60 -3.76 -11.01
C ILE A 778 -23.02 -3.22 -10.91
N LYS A 779 -23.71 -3.54 -9.82
CA LYS A 779 -25.04 -3.03 -9.50
C LYS A 779 -24.99 -2.22 -8.21
N LEU A 780 -25.31 -0.93 -8.33
CA LEU A 780 -25.38 0.02 -7.23
C LEU A 780 -26.85 0.22 -6.81
N TYR A 781 -27.15 0.11 -5.52
CA TYR A 781 -28.46 0.47 -4.98
C TYR A 781 -28.49 1.95 -4.60
N LEU A 782 -29.15 2.76 -5.43
CA LEU A 782 -29.08 4.21 -5.36
C LEU A 782 -29.80 4.76 -4.12
N ASN A 783 -29.22 5.80 -3.52
CA ASN A 783 -29.79 6.56 -2.42
C ASN A 783 -30.99 7.40 -2.90
N GLU A 784 -31.88 7.73 -1.97
CA GLU A 784 -33.00 8.64 -2.24
C GLU A 784 -32.52 10.00 -2.81
N GLY A 785 -33.19 10.48 -3.85
CA GLY A 785 -32.90 11.76 -4.51
C GLY A 785 -31.87 11.71 -5.64
N VAL A 786 -31.37 10.53 -6.02
CA VAL A 786 -30.57 10.34 -7.25
C VAL A 786 -31.51 10.00 -8.41
N GLU A 787 -31.63 10.92 -9.37
CA GLU A 787 -32.53 10.74 -10.52
C GLU A 787 -31.81 10.07 -11.70
N GLY A 788 -32.36 8.96 -12.19
CA GLY A 788 -31.82 8.24 -13.34
C GLY A 788 -31.66 9.10 -14.59
N THR A 789 -32.62 9.98 -14.87
CA THR A 789 -32.61 10.90 -16.02
C THR A 789 -31.42 11.85 -16.01
N LYS A 790 -31.01 12.34 -14.84
CA LYS A 790 -29.81 13.20 -14.69
C LYS A 790 -28.53 12.43 -14.99
N ILE A 791 -28.45 11.16 -14.57
CA ILE A 791 -27.31 10.28 -14.90
C ILE A 791 -27.20 10.11 -16.42
N VAL A 792 -28.31 9.81 -17.10
CA VAL A 792 -28.32 9.66 -18.57
C VAL A 792 -27.87 10.95 -19.26
N GLN A 793 -28.43 12.10 -18.87
CA GLN A 793 -28.05 13.41 -19.42
C GLN A 793 -26.56 13.73 -19.20
N TYR A 794 -26.02 13.36 -18.04
CA TYR A 794 -24.61 13.54 -17.74
C TYR A 794 -23.74 12.65 -18.65
N ILE A 795 -24.05 11.35 -18.78
CA ILE A 795 -23.31 10.43 -19.65
C ILE A 795 -23.31 10.93 -21.10
N GLU A 796 -24.47 11.36 -21.62
CA GLU A 796 -24.58 11.92 -22.98
C GLU A 796 -23.71 13.17 -23.18
N LYS A 797 -23.61 14.01 -22.16
CA LYS A 797 -22.80 15.24 -22.21
C LYS A 797 -21.30 14.95 -22.22
N VAL A 798 -20.84 13.92 -21.51
CA VAL A 798 -19.39 13.68 -21.30
C VAL A 798 -18.80 12.62 -22.23
N MET A 799 -19.59 11.65 -22.69
CA MET A 799 -19.12 10.53 -23.54
C MET A 799 -19.31 10.87 -25.03
N LEU A 800 -18.46 11.74 -25.56
CA LEU A 800 -18.65 12.31 -26.90
C LEU A 800 -17.95 11.50 -28.01
N ASP A 801 -16.74 11.00 -27.76
CA ASP A 801 -15.89 10.37 -28.78
C ASP A 801 -15.23 9.08 -28.29
N VAL A 802 -15.95 8.33 -27.47
CA VAL A 802 -15.48 7.06 -26.86
C VAL A 802 -15.38 5.94 -27.90
N LYS A 803 -14.41 5.04 -27.74
CA LYS A 803 -14.11 3.94 -28.68
C LYS A 803 -15.19 2.85 -28.77
N TYR A 804 -16.00 2.68 -27.73
CA TYR A 804 -16.94 1.57 -27.60
C TYR A 804 -18.38 2.06 -27.49
N ASP A 805 -19.32 1.25 -27.98
CA ASP A 805 -20.76 1.54 -27.88
C ASP A 805 -21.23 1.48 -26.42
N ILE A 806 -22.04 2.45 -26.01
CA ILE A 806 -22.69 2.49 -24.70
C ILE A 806 -24.20 2.39 -24.89
N HIS A 807 -24.80 1.32 -24.38
CA HIS A 807 -26.24 1.08 -24.42
C HIS A 807 -26.83 1.38 -23.04
N ILE A 808 -27.77 2.31 -22.97
CA ILE A 808 -28.39 2.74 -21.72
C ILE A 808 -29.88 2.43 -21.77
N LYS A 809 -30.34 1.54 -20.90
CA LYS A 809 -31.76 1.28 -20.64
C LYS A 809 -32.15 2.01 -19.37
N TYR A 810 -33.22 2.79 -19.42
CA TYR A 810 -33.69 3.52 -18.25
C TYR A 810 -35.21 3.72 -18.27
N SER A 811 -35.81 3.83 -17.10
CA SER A 811 -37.23 4.18 -16.97
C SER A 811 -37.41 5.68 -16.77
N ASN A 812 -38.30 6.29 -17.54
CA ASN A 812 -38.72 7.68 -17.37
C ASN A 812 -40.24 7.76 -17.42
N GLU A 813 -40.88 8.35 -16.40
CA GLU A 813 -42.35 8.42 -16.28
C GLU A 813 -43.05 7.06 -16.47
N ASN A 814 -42.46 5.98 -15.92
CA ASN A 814 -42.93 4.58 -16.04
C ASN A 814 -42.92 4.00 -17.47
N VAL A 815 -42.15 4.60 -18.38
CA VAL A 815 -41.91 4.06 -19.73
C VAL A 815 -40.44 3.68 -19.86
N GLU A 816 -40.18 2.42 -20.24
CA GLU A 816 -38.82 1.99 -20.58
C GLU A 816 -38.33 2.70 -21.84
N GLN A 817 -37.14 3.29 -21.74
CA GLN A 817 -36.45 3.95 -22.83
C GLN A 817 -35.09 3.30 -23.05
N THR A 818 -34.63 3.30 -24.30
CA THR A 818 -33.29 2.86 -24.66
C THR A 818 -32.57 3.98 -25.40
N LYS A 819 -31.37 4.33 -24.92
CA LYS A 819 -30.45 5.26 -25.57
C LYS A 819 -29.19 4.52 -25.97
N ILE A 820 -28.69 4.82 -27.17
CA ILE A 820 -27.43 4.28 -27.69
C ILE A 820 -26.50 5.45 -27.96
N ILE A 821 -25.32 5.43 -27.33
CA ILE A 821 -24.20 6.29 -27.67
C ILE A 821 -23.24 5.42 -28.47
N SER A 822 -23.22 5.60 -29.78
CA SER A 822 -22.34 4.85 -30.68
C SER A 822 -20.88 5.22 -30.45
N ALA A 823 -19.98 4.28 -30.74
CA ALA A 823 -18.55 4.53 -30.80
C ALA A 823 -18.26 5.73 -31.71
N TYR A 824 -17.41 6.63 -31.22
CA TYR A 824 -17.02 7.87 -31.88
C TYR A 824 -18.21 8.75 -32.30
N SER A 825 -19.23 8.87 -31.43
CA SER A 825 -20.53 9.48 -31.76
C SER A 825 -20.46 10.88 -32.37
N ILE A 826 -19.43 11.66 -32.05
CA ILE A 826 -19.23 13.02 -32.57
C ILE A 826 -18.71 13.08 -34.00
N ARG A 827 -18.13 11.97 -34.50
CA ARG A 827 -17.61 11.85 -35.85
C ARG A 827 -18.79 11.50 -36.75
N GLU A 828 -19.36 12.52 -37.43
CA GLU A 828 -20.52 12.32 -38.29
C GLU A 828 -20.25 11.25 -39.38
N LYS A 829 -21.17 10.28 -39.54
CA LYS A 829 -21.16 9.28 -40.64
C LYS A 829 -21.43 9.87 -42.03
N SER A 830 -21.36 11.18 -42.21
CA SER A 830 -21.78 11.83 -43.45
C SER A 830 -20.69 11.75 -44.52
N LYS A 831 -20.84 10.85 -45.48
CA LYS A 831 -19.98 10.67 -46.67
C LYS A 831 -19.91 11.89 -47.63
N LYS A 832 -20.47 13.05 -47.30
CA LYS A 832 -20.73 14.16 -48.26
C LYS A 832 -20.21 15.54 -47.86
N LYS A 833 -19.43 15.70 -46.79
CA LYS A 833 -18.86 16.99 -46.38
C LYS A 833 -17.37 16.88 -46.05
N PHE A 834 -16.60 17.89 -46.47
CA PHE A 834 -15.17 17.96 -46.18
C PHE A 834 -14.97 18.32 -44.70
N ASN A 835 -14.49 17.36 -43.91
CA ASN A 835 -14.15 17.53 -42.50
C ASN A 835 -12.64 17.46 -42.32
N PHE A 836 -12.07 18.39 -41.55
CA PHE A 836 -10.65 18.37 -41.21
C PHE A 836 -10.45 17.48 -39.99
N PHE A 837 -9.58 16.48 -40.12
CA PHE A 837 -9.28 15.56 -39.04
C PHE A 837 -7.79 15.26 -38.98
N VAL A 838 -7.17 15.52 -37.83
CA VAL A 838 -5.75 15.27 -37.61
C VAL A 838 -5.59 14.07 -36.67
N PRO A 839 -5.19 12.89 -37.15
CA PRO A 839 -5.10 11.70 -36.31
C PRO A 839 -3.89 11.73 -35.36
N PHE A 840 -4.10 11.23 -34.14
CA PHE A 840 -3.07 11.12 -33.10
C PHE A 840 -2.75 9.66 -32.78
N LYS A 841 -1.51 9.41 -32.33
CA LYS A 841 -1.06 8.13 -31.77
C LYS A 841 -0.60 8.29 -30.33
N GLU A 842 -0.71 7.21 -29.55
CA GLU A 842 -0.30 7.20 -28.13
C GLU A 842 1.18 7.53 -27.92
N ASN A 843 2.04 7.24 -28.91
CA ASN A 843 3.48 7.51 -28.86
C ASN A 843 3.87 8.99 -29.09
N GLY A 844 2.90 9.89 -29.27
CA GLY A 844 3.13 11.32 -29.54
C GLY A 844 3.18 11.69 -31.03
N ASP A 845 3.05 10.71 -31.94
CA ASP A 845 3.02 11.00 -33.37
C ASP A 845 1.67 11.58 -33.81
N VAL A 846 1.76 12.52 -34.74
CA VAL A 846 0.64 13.10 -35.48
C VAL A 846 0.73 12.60 -36.92
N LEU A 847 -0.33 11.95 -37.40
CA LEU A 847 -0.35 11.33 -38.72
C LEU A 847 -0.87 12.30 -39.77
N ILE A 848 -0.44 12.09 -41.02
CA ILE A 848 -0.95 12.83 -42.17
C ILE A 848 -2.05 11.98 -42.82
N SER A 849 -3.25 12.51 -42.92
CA SER A 849 -4.34 11.93 -43.72
C SER A 849 -4.43 12.64 -45.08
N ASN A 850 -4.24 11.90 -46.17
CA ASN A 850 -4.46 12.39 -47.53
C ASN A 850 -5.94 12.23 -47.90
N TRP A 851 -6.55 13.28 -48.44
CA TRP A 851 -7.95 13.30 -48.82
C TRP A 851 -8.10 12.96 -50.30
N ASN A 852 -7.94 11.70 -50.68
CA ASN A 852 -8.19 11.27 -52.07
C ASN A 852 -9.43 10.37 -52.22
N GLU A 853 -9.97 9.80 -51.13
CA GLU A 853 -11.14 8.88 -51.17
C GLU A 853 -12.09 9.02 -49.97
N GLY A 854 -12.09 10.19 -49.30
CA GLY A 854 -12.75 10.40 -48.01
C GLY A 854 -11.89 9.88 -46.85
N VAL A 855 -11.68 10.70 -45.82
CA VAL A 855 -10.92 10.24 -44.64
C VAL A 855 -11.79 9.21 -43.92
N ASP A 856 -11.29 7.99 -43.78
CA ASP A 856 -11.88 7.01 -42.88
C ASP A 856 -11.52 7.39 -41.43
N ILE A 857 -12.16 8.46 -40.94
CA ILE A 857 -11.90 9.04 -39.62
C ILE A 857 -12.15 8.00 -38.51
N GLU A 858 -13.05 7.04 -38.76
CA GLU A 858 -13.41 5.96 -37.85
C GLU A 858 -12.25 4.98 -37.61
N LYS A 859 -11.27 4.90 -38.53
CA LYS A 859 -10.10 4.02 -38.37
C LYS A 859 -9.15 4.47 -37.25
N TYR A 860 -9.17 5.74 -36.90
CA TYR A 860 -8.26 6.30 -35.91
C TYR A 860 -8.91 6.36 -34.54
N GLU A 861 -8.18 6.04 -33.48
CA GLU A 861 -8.74 6.08 -32.13
C GLU A 861 -8.82 7.51 -31.58
N TYR A 862 -7.81 8.33 -31.88
CA TYR A 862 -7.65 9.68 -31.35
C TYR A 862 -7.39 10.68 -32.47
N GLY A 863 -7.70 11.96 -32.23
CA GLY A 863 -7.43 13.02 -33.19
C GLY A 863 -8.14 14.34 -32.91
N LEU A 864 -7.81 15.34 -33.71
CA LEU A 864 -8.45 16.65 -33.70
C LEU A 864 -9.40 16.77 -34.88
N LEU A 865 -10.69 16.92 -34.59
CA LEU A 865 -11.78 17.11 -35.54
C LEU A 865 -12.19 18.59 -35.58
N ILE A 866 -12.21 19.18 -36.77
CA ILE A 866 -12.77 20.51 -37.01
C ILE A 866 -13.97 20.38 -37.94
N LYS A 867 -15.12 20.91 -37.50
CA LYS A 867 -16.36 20.93 -38.27
C LYS A 867 -16.99 22.34 -38.26
N PRO A 868 -17.68 22.78 -39.32
CA PRO A 868 -18.44 24.02 -39.29
C PRO A 868 -19.55 24.01 -38.22
N ILE A 869 -19.77 25.13 -37.54
CA ILE A 869 -20.82 25.30 -36.52
C ILE A 869 -22.21 25.21 -37.16
N LYS A 870 -23.09 24.38 -36.59
CA LYS A 870 -24.55 24.49 -36.79
C LYS A 870 -25.06 25.55 -35.82
N ARG A 871 -25.88 26.50 -36.30
CA ARG A 871 -26.33 27.72 -35.59
C ARG A 871 -26.95 27.54 -34.19
N SER A 872 -27.18 26.30 -33.75
CA SER A 872 -27.72 25.91 -32.43
C SER A 872 -26.65 25.56 -31.37
N ASP A 873 -25.38 25.37 -31.74
CA ASP A 873 -24.39 24.75 -30.86
C ASP A 873 -23.60 25.81 -30.07
N ILE A 874 -23.81 25.85 -28.75
CA ILE A 874 -23.27 26.88 -27.83
C ILE A 874 -21.80 26.62 -27.42
N GLN A 875 -21.17 25.52 -27.86
CA GLN A 875 -19.77 25.19 -27.52
C GLN A 875 -18.86 25.13 -28.75
N SER A 876 -17.87 26.02 -28.80
CA SER A 876 -16.94 26.17 -29.94
C SER A 876 -15.71 25.25 -29.85
N GLN A 877 -15.28 24.86 -28.65
CA GLN A 877 -14.08 24.06 -28.43
C GLN A 877 -14.29 23.05 -27.30
N SER A 878 -13.80 21.83 -27.48
CA SER A 878 -13.84 20.79 -26.46
C SER A 878 -12.56 19.98 -26.47
N VAL A 879 -12.01 19.78 -25.27
CA VAL A 879 -10.88 18.90 -25.03
C VAL A 879 -11.43 17.59 -24.48
N LEU A 880 -11.08 16.48 -25.14
CA LEU A 880 -11.44 15.15 -24.70
C LEU A 880 -10.16 14.36 -24.35
N ASN A 881 -10.23 13.52 -23.33
CA ASN A 881 -9.23 12.50 -23.00
C ASN A 881 -9.84 11.13 -23.28
N SER A 882 -9.32 10.42 -24.27
CA SER A 882 -9.81 9.12 -24.72
C SER A 882 -11.34 9.07 -24.94
N GLY A 883 -11.88 10.14 -25.53
CA GLY A 883 -13.28 10.28 -25.89
C GLY A 883 -14.17 10.96 -24.85
N ILE A 884 -13.60 11.32 -23.70
CA ILE A 884 -14.33 11.82 -22.53
C ILE A 884 -14.04 13.31 -22.33
N LEU A 885 -15.09 14.12 -22.21
CA LEU A 885 -15.01 15.57 -22.05
C LEU A 885 -14.31 15.98 -20.74
N ILE A 886 -13.37 16.92 -20.85
CA ILE A 886 -12.72 17.60 -19.72
C ILE A 886 -13.39 18.96 -19.54
N GLY A 887 -14.09 19.17 -18.41
CA GLY A 887 -14.99 20.31 -18.22
C GLY A 887 -14.33 21.69 -18.13
N GLU A 888 -13.16 21.79 -17.48
CA GLU A 888 -12.47 23.06 -17.16
C GLU A 888 -11.13 23.23 -17.90
N SER A 889 -11.06 22.78 -19.17
CA SER A 889 -9.85 22.91 -19.99
C SER A 889 -10.11 23.52 -21.35
N SER A 890 -9.22 24.43 -21.76
CA SER A 890 -9.16 24.96 -23.12
C SER A 890 -7.95 24.43 -23.89
N LEU A 891 -8.02 24.46 -25.21
CA LEU A 891 -6.87 24.14 -26.06
C LEU A 891 -5.72 25.12 -25.84
N SER A 892 -6.03 26.39 -25.54
CA SER A 892 -5.04 27.41 -25.18
C SER A 892 -4.23 27.04 -23.94
N ASP A 893 -4.87 26.47 -22.92
CA ASP A 893 -4.18 26.03 -21.70
C ASP A 893 -3.17 24.92 -22.02
N ILE A 894 -3.60 23.91 -22.78
CA ILE A 894 -2.78 22.74 -23.11
C ILE A 894 -1.59 23.12 -24.00
N PHE A 895 -1.83 23.93 -25.03
CA PHE A 895 -0.80 24.37 -25.96
C PHE A 895 0.02 25.56 -25.44
N GLN A 896 -0.30 26.12 -24.26
CA GLN A 896 0.41 27.26 -23.65
C GLN A 896 0.59 28.46 -24.59
N THR A 897 -0.39 28.68 -25.47
CA THR A 897 -0.35 29.81 -26.40
C THR A 897 -0.69 31.09 -25.63
N LYS A 898 0.29 31.97 -25.38
CA LYS A 898 0.05 33.29 -24.76
C LYS A 898 -1.11 34.01 -25.47
N ASP A 899 -1.99 34.56 -24.64
CA ASP A 899 -3.34 35.13 -24.83
C ASP A 899 -3.47 36.32 -25.82
N ASP A 900 -2.49 36.53 -26.72
CA ASP A 900 -2.47 37.61 -27.73
C ASP A 900 -2.81 37.11 -29.15
N ARG A 901 -3.54 36.00 -29.25
CA ARG A 901 -4.01 35.43 -30.53
C ARG A 901 -5.53 35.26 -30.46
N PRO A 902 -6.26 35.39 -31.59
CA PRO A 902 -7.69 35.73 -31.66
C PRO A 902 -8.50 35.09 -30.53
N ARG A 903 -9.27 35.89 -29.78
CA ARG A 903 -10.22 35.34 -28.80
C ARG A 903 -11.25 34.50 -29.54
N PHE A 904 -10.99 33.22 -29.65
CA PHE A 904 -11.93 32.21 -30.12
C PHE A 904 -12.91 31.91 -28.99
N ASN A 905 -13.76 32.87 -28.64
CA ASN A 905 -15.04 32.63 -27.97
C ASN A 905 -15.91 33.88 -27.88
N GLU A 906 -16.78 34.00 -28.88
CA GLU A 906 -18.21 34.38 -28.85
C GLU A 906 -18.60 34.53 -30.34
N GLY A 907 -18.86 33.41 -31.04
CA GLY A 907 -19.36 33.42 -32.43
C GLY A 907 -18.36 33.06 -33.56
N GLY A 908 -17.44 32.11 -33.37
CA GLY A 908 -16.61 31.54 -34.45
C GLY A 908 -17.42 30.80 -35.54
N TYR A 909 -16.76 30.28 -36.58
CA TYR A 909 -17.40 29.54 -37.68
C TYR A 909 -17.22 28.01 -37.57
N ASN A 910 -16.24 27.53 -36.81
CA ASN A 910 -15.97 26.12 -36.60
C ASN A 910 -16.03 25.68 -35.14
N SER A 911 -16.47 24.45 -34.92
CA SER A 911 -16.33 23.70 -33.68
C SER A 911 -15.09 22.81 -33.75
N ILE A 912 -14.27 22.83 -32.71
CA ILE A 912 -13.03 22.03 -32.60
C ILE A 912 -13.17 21.02 -31.46
N PHE A 913 -13.02 19.74 -31.78
CA PHE A 913 -12.98 18.65 -30.81
C PHE A 913 -11.60 18.01 -30.87
N ALA A 914 -10.82 18.12 -29.80
CA ALA A 914 -9.52 17.47 -29.71
C ALA A 914 -9.61 16.28 -28.77
N ASN A 915 -9.66 15.08 -29.32
CA ASN A 915 -9.61 13.84 -28.57
C ASN A 915 -8.16 13.36 -28.46
N PHE A 916 -7.58 13.55 -27.27
CA PHE A 916 -6.21 13.17 -26.99
C PHE A 916 -6.12 11.77 -26.38
N PRO A 917 -5.05 11.01 -26.69
CA PRO A 917 -4.72 9.80 -25.96
C PRO A 917 -4.61 10.04 -24.44
N SER A 918 -4.92 9.01 -23.65
CA SER A 918 -4.91 9.06 -22.18
C SER A 918 -3.61 9.62 -21.60
N ASN A 919 -2.48 9.29 -22.21
CA ASN A 919 -1.12 9.64 -21.77
C ASN A 919 -0.60 11.00 -22.28
N TRP A 920 -1.33 11.73 -23.12
CA TRP A 920 -0.87 13.03 -23.66
C TRP A 920 -1.08 14.18 -22.68
N ILE A 921 -2.11 14.11 -21.84
CA ILE A 921 -2.56 15.22 -21.01
C ILE A 921 -2.39 14.86 -19.54
N GLN A 922 -1.84 15.79 -18.76
CA GLN A 922 -1.80 15.65 -17.31
C GLN A 922 -3.12 16.14 -16.70
N LEU A 923 -3.90 15.22 -16.12
CA LEU A 923 -5.16 15.51 -15.44
C LEU A 923 -4.95 15.67 -13.94
N ASP A 924 -5.79 16.48 -13.31
CA ASP A 924 -5.93 16.50 -11.86
C ASP A 924 -6.68 15.25 -11.35
N VAL A 925 -6.76 15.07 -10.03
CA VAL A 925 -7.39 13.89 -9.41
C VAL A 925 -8.87 13.79 -9.77
N SER A 926 -9.56 14.93 -9.94
CA SER A 926 -10.98 14.98 -10.33
C SER A 926 -11.20 14.70 -11.81
N ARG A 927 -10.14 14.77 -12.63
CA ARG A 927 -10.16 14.68 -14.11
C ARG A 927 -11.01 15.76 -14.78
N GLU A 928 -11.32 16.84 -14.09
CA GLU A 928 -12.07 17.97 -14.65
C GLU A 928 -11.15 19.03 -15.26
N LYS A 929 -9.86 19.01 -14.92
CA LYS A 929 -8.92 20.05 -15.34
C LYS A 929 -7.58 19.50 -15.81
N SER A 930 -7.07 20.14 -16.85
CA SER A 930 -5.68 20.06 -17.30
C SER A 930 -5.13 21.42 -17.69
N THR A 931 -3.84 21.63 -17.43
CA THR A 931 -3.11 22.86 -17.70
C THR A 931 -1.92 22.69 -18.64
N SER A 932 -1.53 21.46 -19.01
CA SER A 932 -0.41 21.24 -19.95
C SER A 932 -0.34 19.79 -20.44
N PHE A 933 0.44 19.58 -21.51
CA PHE A 933 0.88 18.25 -21.89
C PHE A 933 1.62 17.52 -20.77
N ALA A 934 1.49 16.19 -20.75
CA ALA A 934 2.24 15.31 -19.87
C ALA A 934 3.75 15.36 -20.17
N ASN A 935 4.57 14.96 -19.19
CA ASN A 935 6.04 15.02 -19.30
C ASN A 935 6.59 14.24 -20.50
N ILE A 936 5.99 13.10 -20.85
CA ILE A 936 6.39 12.28 -22.01
C ILE A 936 6.34 13.10 -23.31
N ILE A 937 5.28 13.90 -23.48
CA ILE A 937 5.13 14.77 -24.66
C ILE A 937 6.04 16.00 -24.56
N LYS A 938 6.30 16.52 -23.36
CA LYS A 938 7.30 17.59 -23.16
C LYS A 938 8.69 17.13 -23.58
N GLU A 939 9.13 15.95 -23.12
CA GLU A 939 10.40 15.34 -23.52
C GLU A 939 10.48 15.05 -25.02
N TYR A 940 9.38 14.58 -25.62
CA TYR A 940 9.28 14.40 -27.07
C TYR A 940 9.49 15.72 -27.82
N ASN A 941 8.84 16.79 -27.36
CA ASN A 941 8.98 18.13 -27.93
C ASN A 941 10.38 18.71 -27.73
N ASP A 942 11.02 18.46 -26.58
CA ASP A 942 12.38 18.94 -26.26
C ASP A 942 13.45 18.25 -27.13
N LYS A 943 13.27 16.97 -27.45
CA LYS A 943 14.19 16.22 -28.33
C LYS A 943 14.16 16.69 -29.78
N ASN A 944 13.04 17.23 -30.27
CA ASN A 944 12.90 17.70 -31.65
C ASN A 944 12.12 19.04 -31.73
N PRO A 945 12.79 20.19 -31.53
CA PRO A 945 12.14 21.50 -31.49
C PRO A 945 11.41 21.90 -32.79
N GLU A 946 11.83 21.38 -33.95
CA GLU A 946 11.15 21.59 -35.23
C GLU A 946 9.96 20.64 -35.47
N SER A 947 9.79 19.62 -34.60
CA SER A 947 8.84 18.51 -34.75
C SER A 947 7.89 18.41 -33.56
N THR A 948 7.62 19.53 -32.88
CA THR A 948 6.66 19.54 -31.77
C THR A 948 5.29 19.09 -32.25
N VAL A 949 4.49 18.51 -31.34
CA VAL A 949 3.10 18.09 -31.64
C VAL A 949 2.30 19.23 -32.26
N GLN A 950 2.45 20.46 -31.74
CA GLN A 950 1.82 21.68 -32.28
C GLN A 950 2.18 21.92 -33.74
N ASN A 951 3.48 21.90 -34.06
CA ASN A 951 3.95 22.15 -35.42
C ASN A 951 3.50 21.04 -36.37
N LYS A 952 3.47 19.78 -35.93
CA LYS A 952 2.96 18.67 -36.74
C LYS A 952 1.46 18.77 -37.04
N ILE A 953 0.67 19.22 -36.07
CA ILE A 953 -0.76 19.52 -36.28
C ILE A 953 -0.88 20.63 -37.34
N ALA A 954 -0.12 21.72 -37.21
CA ALA A 954 -0.11 22.81 -38.18
C ALA A 954 0.27 22.36 -39.61
N ILE A 955 1.31 21.53 -39.74
CA ILE A 955 1.75 20.95 -41.03
C ILE A 955 0.65 20.07 -41.64
N THR A 956 -0.01 19.27 -40.80
CA THR A 956 -1.06 18.35 -41.27
C THR A 956 -2.29 19.12 -41.75
N LEU A 957 -2.72 20.14 -40.99
CA LEU A 957 -3.80 21.03 -41.39
C LEU A 957 -3.46 21.77 -42.69
N TYR A 958 -2.23 22.30 -42.83
CA TYR A 958 -1.78 22.94 -44.06
C TYR A 958 -1.90 22.02 -45.27
N LYS A 959 -1.46 20.77 -45.17
CA LYS A 959 -1.60 19.77 -46.25
C LYS A 959 -3.07 19.47 -46.57
N GLN A 960 -3.93 19.36 -45.55
CA GLN A 960 -5.36 19.16 -45.76
C GLN A 960 -6.03 20.36 -46.42
N LEU A 961 -5.61 21.59 -46.08
CA LEU A 961 -6.09 22.81 -46.73
C LEU A 961 -5.74 22.82 -48.21
N LEU A 962 -4.49 22.51 -48.58
CA LEU A 962 -4.09 22.40 -49.99
C LEU A 962 -4.93 21.35 -50.74
N ASN A 963 -5.14 20.17 -50.14
CA ASN A 963 -5.99 19.14 -50.74
C ASN A 963 -7.45 19.60 -50.88
N CYS A 964 -7.96 20.37 -49.90
CA CYS A 964 -9.30 20.96 -49.94
C CYS A 964 -9.45 21.91 -51.13
N PHE A 965 -8.44 22.76 -51.38
CA PHE A 965 -8.47 23.69 -52.52
C PHE A 965 -8.40 22.97 -53.86
N GLU A 966 -7.47 22.03 -54.01
CA GLU A 966 -7.38 21.23 -55.26
C GLU A 966 -8.67 20.45 -55.53
N TYR A 967 -9.28 19.85 -54.50
CA TYR A 967 -10.55 19.15 -54.66
C TYR A 967 -11.71 20.10 -55.00
N GLY A 968 -11.73 21.30 -54.39
CA GLY A 968 -12.76 22.31 -54.59
C GLY A 968 -12.82 22.89 -56.01
N LYS A 969 -11.73 22.77 -56.79
CA LYS A 969 -11.70 23.16 -58.21
C LYS A 969 -12.61 22.29 -59.08
N GLU A 970 -12.72 21.01 -58.75
CA GLU A 970 -13.43 20.00 -59.57
C GLU A 970 -14.73 19.51 -58.93
N ASN A 971 -14.92 19.75 -57.63
CA ASN A 971 -16.02 19.19 -56.84
C ASN A 971 -16.65 20.24 -55.90
N GLU A 972 -17.91 20.03 -55.54
CA GLU A 972 -18.68 20.97 -54.71
C GLU A 972 -18.39 20.79 -53.20
N ILE A 973 -17.86 21.83 -52.56
CA ILE A 973 -17.57 21.94 -51.13
C ILE A 973 -18.44 23.06 -50.56
N SER A 974 -19.50 22.67 -49.84
CA SER A 974 -20.48 23.60 -49.25
C SER A 974 -19.96 24.46 -48.08
N ASN A 975 -18.72 24.22 -47.62
CA ASN A 975 -18.12 25.00 -46.53
C ASN A 975 -17.90 26.45 -46.98
N SER A 976 -18.22 27.43 -46.13
CA SER A 976 -17.94 28.83 -46.43
C SER A 976 -16.44 29.12 -46.36
N ALA A 977 -15.98 30.09 -47.14
CA ALA A 977 -14.60 30.57 -47.09
C ALA A 977 -14.22 31.08 -45.69
N SER A 978 -15.19 31.62 -44.93
CA SER A 978 -14.98 32.02 -43.53
C SER A 978 -14.59 30.85 -42.62
N CYS A 979 -15.16 29.65 -42.83
CA CYS A 979 -14.77 28.46 -42.07
C CYS A 979 -13.31 28.09 -42.35
N ILE A 980 -12.90 28.11 -43.62
CA ILE A 980 -11.52 27.80 -44.01
C ILE A 980 -10.54 28.85 -43.50
N GLN A 981 -10.90 30.13 -43.62
CA GLN A 981 -10.08 31.25 -43.15
C GLN A 981 -9.77 31.10 -41.65
N GLU A 982 -10.74 30.65 -40.85
CA GLU A 982 -10.54 30.37 -39.43
C GLU A 982 -9.55 29.21 -39.20
N ILE A 983 -9.63 28.14 -40.01
CA ILE A 983 -8.73 26.98 -39.92
C ILE A 983 -7.28 27.37 -40.29
N ILE A 984 -7.10 28.20 -41.32
CA ILE A 984 -5.78 28.74 -41.70
C ILE A 984 -5.17 29.52 -40.53
N LYS A 985 -5.96 30.38 -39.89
CA LYS A 985 -5.53 31.15 -38.70
C LYS A 985 -5.20 30.23 -37.54
N TYR A 986 -6.00 29.19 -37.31
CA TYR A 986 -5.74 28.19 -36.29
C TYR A 986 -4.42 27.45 -36.54
N ALA A 987 -4.19 26.95 -37.75
CA ALA A 987 -2.94 26.30 -38.13
C ALA A 987 -1.72 27.26 -37.99
N LYS A 988 -1.87 28.53 -38.40
CA LYS A 988 -0.84 29.57 -38.24
C LYS A 988 -0.54 29.82 -36.76
N SER A 989 -1.56 29.81 -35.90
CA SER A 989 -1.40 29.96 -34.45
C SER A 989 -0.62 28.81 -33.79
N LEU A 990 -0.71 27.59 -34.33
CA LEU A 990 0.01 26.41 -33.84
C LEU A 990 1.47 26.34 -34.33
N SER A 991 1.85 27.13 -35.33
CA SER A 991 3.24 27.16 -35.80
C SER A 991 4.17 27.78 -34.74
N CYS A 992 5.25 27.08 -34.38
CA CYS A 992 6.14 27.47 -33.26
C CYS A 992 6.94 28.76 -33.51
N ASN A 993 7.01 29.26 -34.75
CA ASN A 993 7.73 30.48 -35.10
C ASN A 993 7.01 31.27 -36.20
N LYS A 994 6.71 32.55 -35.95
CA LYS A 994 6.09 33.49 -36.92
C LYS A 994 6.92 33.68 -38.20
N LYS A 995 8.23 33.38 -38.16
CA LYS A 995 9.15 33.44 -39.32
C LYS A 995 9.42 32.08 -39.97
N SER A 996 8.74 31.01 -39.53
CA SER A 996 8.90 29.69 -40.15
C SER A 996 8.38 29.67 -41.57
N LYS A 997 8.95 28.79 -42.41
CA LYS A 997 8.48 28.56 -43.79
C LYS A 997 6.98 28.26 -43.81
N LEU A 998 6.52 27.37 -42.92
CA LEU A 998 5.10 27.00 -42.78
C LEU A 998 4.20 28.21 -42.46
N SER A 999 4.62 29.12 -41.58
CA SER A 999 3.85 30.34 -41.29
C SER A 999 3.77 31.26 -42.50
N GLY A 1000 4.82 31.29 -43.34
CA GLY A 1000 4.83 31.97 -44.63
C GLY A 1000 3.84 31.34 -45.60
N ASP A 1001 3.95 30.02 -45.80
CA ASP A 1001 3.10 29.21 -46.68
C ASP A 1001 1.60 29.32 -46.29
N LEU A 1002 1.27 29.22 -44.99
CA LEU A 1002 -0.08 29.44 -44.46
C LEU A 1002 -0.58 30.87 -44.71
N SER A 1003 0.32 31.85 -44.72
CA SER A 1003 0.00 33.23 -45.08
C SER A 1003 -0.09 33.46 -46.58
N ASP A 1004 0.26 32.50 -47.44
CA ASP A 1004 0.07 32.64 -48.89
C ASP A 1004 -1.25 31.97 -49.35
N ILE A 1005 -1.87 31.13 -48.51
CA ILE A 1005 -3.15 30.49 -48.83
C ILE A 1005 -4.36 31.15 -48.15
N HIS A 1006 -4.18 32.24 -47.41
CA HIS A 1006 -5.31 32.94 -46.79
C HIS A 1006 -6.12 33.71 -47.82
N TYR A 1007 -7.44 33.77 -47.61
CA TYR A 1007 -8.34 34.52 -48.48
C TYR A 1007 -8.29 36.01 -48.18
N VAL A 1008 -8.30 36.80 -49.25
CA VAL A 1008 -8.34 38.27 -49.24
C VAL A 1008 -9.44 38.74 -50.19
N ALA A 1009 -10.18 39.77 -49.76
CA ALA A 1009 -11.15 40.45 -50.62
C ALA A 1009 -10.52 41.67 -51.28
N PHE A 1010 -10.68 41.76 -52.60
CA PHE A 1010 -10.32 42.88 -53.44
C PHE A 1010 -11.60 43.60 -53.90
N ALA A 1011 -11.49 44.90 -54.15
CA ALA A 1011 -12.57 45.68 -54.74
C ALA A 1011 -12.04 46.42 -55.97
N LYS A 1012 -12.72 46.25 -57.10
CA LYS A 1012 -12.44 46.88 -58.38
C LYS A 1012 -13.63 47.73 -58.80
N ILE A 1013 -13.40 48.99 -59.13
CA ILE A 1013 -14.46 49.83 -59.70
C ILE A 1013 -14.56 49.54 -61.20
N THR A 1014 -15.77 49.31 -61.69
CA THR A 1014 -16.06 49.06 -63.10
C THR A 1014 -16.86 50.21 -63.71
N THR A 1015 -17.17 50.13 -65.01
CA THR A 1015 -17.97 51.15 -65.71
C THR A 1015 -19.39 51.28 -65.16
N ASP A 1016 -19.92 50.21 -64.57
CA ASP A 1016 -21.31 50.10 -64.16
C ASP A 1016 -21.48 49.86 -62.65
N GLY A 1017 -20.40 49.84 -61.84
CA GLY A 1017 -20.47 49.39 -60.45
C GLY A 1017 -19.13 49.23 -59.69
N ILE A 1018 -19.20 48.51 -58.58
CA ILE A 1018 -18.05 47.99 -57.82
C ILE A 1018 -18.11 46.46 -57.84
N GLU A 1019 -17.05 45.84 -58.34
CA GLU A 1019 -16.82 44.40 -58.36
C GLU A 1019 -15.97 44.02 -57.15
N TYR A 1020 -16.49 43.18 -56.25
CA TYR A 1020 -15.73 42.56 -55.18
C TYR A 1020 -15.24 41.18 -55.65
N ILE A 1021 -13.98 40.87 -55.41
CA ILE A 1021 -13.34 39.60 -55.79
C ILE A 1021 -12.69 39.01 -54.54
N VAL A 1022 -12.93 37.73 -54.23
CA VAL A 1022 -12.24 37.04 -53.14
C VAL A 1022 -11.25 36.04 -53.72
N ASP A 1023 -9.98 36.10 -53.32
CA ASP A 1023 -8.95 35.20 -53.84
C ASP A 1023 -7.86 34.94 -52.79
N HIS A 1024 -6.96 33.99 -53.05
CA HIS A 1024 -5.79 33.73 -52.21
C HIS A 1024 -4.77 34.88 -52.26
N PHE A 1025 -4.04 35.06 -51.17
CA PHE A 1025 -2.97 36.05 -51.08
C PHE A 1025 -1.70 35.64 -51.85
N ASN A 1026 -1.23 36.44 -52.81
CA ASN A 1026 -0.03 36.10 -53.60
C ASN A 1026 1.02 37.22 -53.66
N LYS A 1027 2.12 37.07 -52.90
CA LYS A 1027 3.26 38.03 -52.79
C LYS A 1027 3.83 38.55 -54.12
N ASN A 1028 3.71 37.80 -55.21
CA ASN A 1028 4.29 38.16 -56.51
C ASN A 1028 3.38 39.01 -57.41
N HIS A 1029 2.12 39.22 -57.04
CA HIS A 1029 1.26 40.17 -57.76
C HIS A 1029 1.51 41.60 -57.27
N GLU A 1030 2.64 42.20 -57.64
CA GLU A 1030 2.93 43.63 -57.37
C GLU A 1030 1.81 44.58 -57.86
N ASP A 1031 0.91 44.12 -58.74
CA ASP A 1031 -0.19 44.89 -59.32
C ASP A 1031 -1.56 44.79 -58.63
N THR A 1032 -1.75 43.90 -57.63
CA THR A 1032 -3.07 43.65 -57.00
C THR A 1032 -3.20 44.09 -55.55
N TYR A 1033 -2.12 44.59 -54.92
CA TYR A 1033 -2.08 45.02 -53.51
C TYR A 1033 -2.81 46.32 -53.19
N HIS A 1034 -3.57 46.85 -54.13
CA HIS A 1034 -4.27 48.09 -53.97
C HIS A 1034 -5.76 47.80 -53.92
N PHE A 1035 -6.48 48.53 -53.07
CA PHE A 1035 -7.86 48.91 -53.37
C PHE A 1035 -7.80 49.69 -54.70
N LYS A 1036 -7.70 48.99 -55.84
CA LYS A 1036 -7.37 49.56 -57.13
C LYS A 1036 -8.69 49.92 -57.80
N ILE A 1037 -9.09 51.17 -57.58
CA ILE A 1037 -10.17 51.82 -58.31
C ILE A 1037 -9.72 51.99 -59.77
N GLU A 1038 -9.91 50.97 -60.61
CA GLU A 1038 -9.63 51.04 -62.05
C GLU A 1038 -10.84 51.57 -62.82
N GLY A 1039 -11.06 52.89 -62.79
CA GLY A 1039 -12.06 53.58 -63.62
C GLY A 1039 -11.41 54.43 -64.71
N THR A 1040 -11.98 54.46 -65.92
CA THR A 1040 -11.60 55.47 -66.93
C THR A 1040 -12.09 56.86 -66.49
N LEU A 1041 -11.33 57.91 -66.83
CA LEU A 1041 -11.53 59.31 -66.40
C LEU A 1041 -12.97 59.84 -66.57
N ASN A 1042 -13.74 59.29 -67.50
CA ASN A 1042 -15.13 59.67 -67.76
C ASN A 1042 -16.12 59.18 -66.69
N ILE A 1043 -15.94 57.98 -66.12
CA ILE A 1043 -16.81 57.44 -65.05
C ILE A 1043 -16.55 58.16 -63.73
N ILE A 1044 -15.29 58.49 -63.48
CA ILE A 1044 -14.86 59.33 -62.35
C ILE A 1044 -15.53 60.72 -62.43
N ASN A 1045 -15.75 61.25 -63.63
CA ASN A 1045 -16.44 62.52 -63.84
C ASN A 1045 -17.98 62.42 -63.73
N GLU A 1046 -18.58 61.27 -64.04
CA GLU A 1046 -20.00 60.96 -63.75
C GLU A 1046 -20.26 60.88 -62.24
N LEU A 1047 -19.40 60.17 -61.48
CA LEU A 1047 -19.46 60.11 -60.02
C LEU A 1047 -19.24 61.49 -59.37
N LYS A 1048 -18.33 62.31 -59.92
CA LYS A 1048 -18.13 63.72 -59.51
C LYS A 1048 -19.37 64.61 -59.74
N LYS A 1049 -20.12 64.41 -60.84
CA LYS A 1049 -21.37 65.16 -61.12
C LYS A 1049 -22.50 64.80 -60.15
N ARG A 1050 -22.46 63.59 -59.56
CA ARG A 1050 -23.42 63.11 -58.56
C ARG A 1050 -22.99 63.36 -57.10
N ASN A 1051 -22.11 64.35 -56.88
CA ASN A 1051 -21.59 64.83 -55.57
C ASN A 1051 -20.52 63.97 -54.87
N PHE A 1052 -19.83 63.04 -55.53
CA PHE A 1052 -18.70 62.34 -54.92
C PHE A 1052 -17.36 63.06 -55.19
N LYS A 1053 -16.81 63.76 -54.19
CA LYS A 1053 -15.49 64.43 -54.25
C LYS A 1053 -14.42 63.61 -53.52
N ALA A 1054 -13.96 62.51 -54.12
CA ALA A 1054 -12.81 61.77 -53.62
C ALA A 1054 -11.84 61.47 -54.77
N TYR A 1055 -10.78 62.28 -54.92
CA TYR A 1055 -9.71 61.93 -55.89
C TYR A 1055 -8.29 62.36 -55.53
N ASN A 1056 -8.01 62.95 -54.36
CA ASN A 1056 -6.61 63.29 -54.01
C ASN A 1056 -5.97 62.39 -52.95
N ILE A 1057 -6.64 61.35 -52.46
CA ILE A 1057 -6.16 60.57 -51.30
C ILE A 1057 -5.33 59.33 -51.69
N PHE A 1058 -5.50 58.78 -52.89
CA PHE A 1058 -4.93 57.45 -53.23
C PHE A 1058 -3.54 57.46 -53.89
N LYS A 1059 -2.87 58.62 -53.98
CA LYS A 1059 -1.56 58.72 -54.65
C LYS A 1059 -0.35 58.69 -53.70
N SER A 1060 -0.54 58.65 -52.38
CA SER A 1060 0.57 58.82 -51.42
C SER A 1060 0.68 57.80 -50.28
N HIS A 1061 -0.23 56.85 -50.10
CA HIS A 1061 -0.08 55.83 -49.06
C HIS A 1061 0.47 54.52 -49.64
N LYS A 1062 1.79 54.47 -49.81
CA LYS A 1062 2.56 53.21 -49.95
C LYS A 1062 2.65 52.53 -48.58
N GLN A 1063 1.55 51.95 -48.11
CA GLN A 1063 1.62 50.93 -47.07
C GLN A 1063 0.81 49.75 -47.57
N ASP A 1064 1.47 48.60 -47.66
CA ASP A 1064 0.86 47.33 -48.02
C ASP A 1064 -0.19 46.99 -46.97
N ILE A 1065 -1.48 47.18 -47.29
CA ILE A 1065 -2.55 46.84 -46.36
C ILE A 1065 -2.92 45.38 -46.58
N ILE A 1066 -2.21 44.49 -45.88
CA ILE A 1066 -2.55 43.08 -45.75
C ILE A 1066 -3.54 42.96 -44.58
N PHE A 1067 -4.80 42.66 -44.87
CA PHE A 1067 -5.88 42.60 -43.87
C PHE A 1067 -5.84 41.27 -43.10
N ASP A 1068 -4.89 41.10 -42.18
CA ASP A 1068 -4.71 39.84 -41.43
C ASP A 1068 -5.73 39.65 -40.27
N ASP A 1069 -6.55 40.66 -39.97
CA ASP A 1069 -7.29 40.71 -38.71
C ASP A 1069 -8.82 40.54 -38.86
N ALA A 1070 -9.26 39.28 -38.73
CA ALA A 1070 -10.67 38.93 -38.50
C ALA A 1070 -10.95 38.69 -37.00
N SER A 1071 -10.00 39.05 -36.13
CA SER A 1071 -10.10 38.78 -34.68
C SER A 1071 -10.46 39.99 -33.83
N SER A 1072 -10.38 41.19 -34.37
CA SER A 1072 -10.69 42.43 -33.66
C SER A 1072 -12.15 42.89 -33.77
N THR A 1073 -13.05 42.13 -34.40
CA THR A 1073 -14.39 42.62 -34.79
C THR A 1073 -15.58 41.87 -34.18
N HIS A 1074 -15.53 41.53 -32.90
CA HIS A 1074 -16.75 41.17 -32.14
C HIS A 1074 -17.10 42.16 -31.01
N ARG A 1075 -16.32 43.23 -30.84
CA ARG A 1075 -16.75 44.41 -30.10
C ARG A 1075 -16.48 45.65 -30.94
N PHE A 1076 -17.36 45.92 -31.91
CA PHE A 1076 -17.46 47.28 -32.39
C PHE A 1076 -17.78 48.17 -31.19
N GLY A 1077 -16.86 49.05 -30.85
CA GLY A 1077 -17.10 50.01 -29.78
C GLY A 1077 -18.32 50.89 -30.10
N PRO A 1078 -18.86 51.60 -29.09
CA PRO A 1078 -19.95 52.55 -29.27
C PRO A 1078 -19.73 53.55 -30.43
N ASN A 1079 -18.46 53.81 -30.75
CA ASN A 1079 -18.01 54.72 -31.80
C ASN A 1079 -18.38 54.25 -33.22
N PHE A 1080 -18.23 52.97 -33.57
CA PHE A 1080 -18.60 52.47 -34.90
C PHE A 1080 -20.12 52.43 -35.10
N SER A 1081 -20.86 52.01 -34.07
CA SER A 1081 -22.32 52.04 -34.07
C SER A 1081 -22.85 53.47 -34.25
N ARG A 1082 -22.20 54.43 -33.60
CA ARG A 1082 -22.48 55.86 -33.74
C ARG A 1082 -22.10 56.38 -35.12
N PHE A 1083 -20.93 56.02 -35.66
CA PHE A 1083 -20.50 56.37 -37.00
C PHE A 1083 -21.49 55.87 -38.07
N PHE A 1084 -21.89 54.59 -38.01
CA PHE A 1084 -22.84 54.00 -38.95
C PHE A 1084 -24.23 54.65 -38.85
N GLN A 1085 -24.67 55.00 -37.64
CA GLN A 1085 -25.90 55.78 -37.43
C GLN A 1085 -25.79 57.20 -38.01
N GLU A 1086 -24.66 57.89 -37.81
CA GLU A 1086 -24.42 59.24 -38.31
C GLU A 1086 -24.32 59.27 -39.86
N SER A 1087 -23.61 58.33 -40.49
CA SER A 1087 -23.59 58.15 -41.96
C SER A 1087 -24.98 57.82 -42.50
N SER A 1088 -25.72 56.92 -41.83
CA SER A 1088 -27.11 56.59 -42.18
C SER A 1088 -28.02 57.82 -42.16
N MET A 1089 -27.89 58.68 -41.14
CA MET A 1089 -28.67 59.91 -41.00
C MET A 1089 -28.31 60.97 -42.06
N ARG A 1090 -27.02 61.18 -42.36
CA ARG A 1090 -26.55 62.17 -43.37
C ARG A 1090 -27.11 61.89 -44.77
N ARG A 1091 -27.17 60.61 -45.17
CA ARG A 1091 -27.67 60.21 -46.51
C ARG A 1091 -29.19 59.94 -46.58
N ARG A 1092 -29.93 60.14 -45.48
CA ARG A 1092 -31.37 59.83 -45.34
C ARG A 1092 -31.72 58.36 -45.60
N PHE A 1093 -30.82 57.44 -45.29
CA PHE A 1093 -31.17 56.03 -45.18
C PHE A 1093 -32.16 55.90 -44.01
N GLY A 1094 -33.34 55.31 -44.22
CA GLY A 1094 -34.37 55.22 -43.19
C GLY A 1094 -33.94 54.35 -42.00
N LEU A 1095 -34.47 54.62 -40.80
CA LEU A 1095 -34.24 53.86 -39.54
C LEU A 1095 -34.36 52.33 -39.69
N ASN A 1096 -35.08 51.84 -40.69
CA ASN A 1096 -35.27 50.41 -40.97
C ASN A 1096 -34.00 49.71 -41.46
N ILE A 1097 -33.11 50.40 -42.21
CA ILE A 1097 -31.88 49.81 -42.74
C ILE A 1097 -30.87 49.60 -41.62
N THR A 1098 -30.74 50.60 -40.75
CA THR A 1098 -29.93 50.52 -39.54
C THR A 1098 -30.41 49.35 -38.65
N LYS A 1099 -31.72 49.13 -38.55
CA LYS A 1099 -32.28 47.95 -37.87
C LYS A 1099 -31.97 46.62 -38.56
N GLU A 1100 -32.08 46.52 -39.90
CA GLU A 1100 -31.72 45.27 -40.59
C GLU A 1100 -30.23 44.95 -40.50
N PHE A 1101 -29.37 45.97 -40.61
CA PHE A 1101 -27.94 45.83 -40.37
C PHE A 1101 -27.65 45.35 -38.95
N TYR A 1102 -28.25 46.00 -37.93
CA TYR A 1102 -28.09 45.57 -36.55
C TYR A 1102 -28.71 44.19 -36.28
N LYS A 1103 -29.78 43.81 -36.97
CA LYS A 1103 -30.39 42.48 -36.89
C LYS A 1103 -29.49 41.40 -37.51
N TYR A 1104 -28.89 41.68 -38.66
CA TYR A 1104 -27.87 40.80 -39.27
C TYR A 1104 -26.65 40.66 -38.33
N TYR A 1105 -26.17 41.77 -37.79
CA TYR A 1105 -24.96 41.84 -36.98
C TYR A 1105 -25.12 41.25 -35.57
N PHE A 1106 -26.22 41.55 -34.87
CA PHE A 1106 -26.45 41.12 -33.49
C PHE A 1106 -27.27 39.83 -33.37
N ASP A 1107 -28.26 39.58 -34.23
CA ASP A 1107 -29.14 38.41 -34.11
C ASP A 1107 -28.72 37.23 -35.00
N ARG A 1108 -27.73 37.41 -35.91
CA ARG A 1108 -27.27 36.42 -36.90
C ARG A 1108 -28.40 35.61 -37.58
N GLN A 1109 -29.58 36.19 -37.78
CA GLN A 1109 -30.68 35.52 -38.51
C GLN A 1109 -30.30 35.41 -39.99
N SER A 1110 -30.49 34.24 -40.61
CA SER A 1110 -30.35 34.10 -42.07
C SER A 1110 -31.23 35.12 -42.75
N LEU A 1111 -30.60 35.98 -43.54
CA LEU A 1111 -31.28 36.61 -44.65
C LEU A 1111 -31.55 35.50 -45.67
N SER A 1112 -32.78 35.02 -45.72
CA SER A 1112 -33.25 34.35 -46.92
C SER A 1112 -33.17 35.37 -48.05
N VAL A 1113 -32.57 35.01 -49.19
CA VAL A 1113 -32.48 35.73 -50.48
C VAL A 1113 -31.13 36.45 -50.70
N GLU A 1114 -30.41 36.06 -51.77
CA GLU A 1114 -29.19 36.70 -52.32
C GLU A 1114 -29.29 38.24 -52.37
N LYS A 1115 -30.48 38.77 -52.73
CA LYS A 1115 -30.76 40.21 -52.77
C LYS A 1115 -30.43 40.93 -51.46
N THR A 1116 -30.57 40.29 -50.31
CA THR A 1116 -30.36 40.94 -49.01
C THR A 1116 -28.89 41.08 -48.66
N THR A 1117 -28.05 40.09 -49.01
CA THR A 1117 -26.59 40.20 -48.90
C THR A 1117 -26.05 41.25 -49.87
N THR A 1118 -26.51 41.25 -51.13
CA THR A 1118 -26.15 42.30 -52.11
C THR A 1118 -26.58 43.69 -51.64
N ASN A 1119 -27.75 43.81 -51.00
CA ASN A 1119 -28.22 45.08 -50.43
C ASN A 1119 -27.35 45.54 -49.25
N ILE A 1120 -26.98 44.66 -48.32
CA ILE A 1120 -26.11 45.01 -47.18
C ILE A 1120 -24.72 45.41 -47.66
N ILE A 1121 -24.11 44.64 -48.57
CA ILE A 1121 -22.83 44.99 -49.18
C ILE A 1121 -22.95 46.36 -49.86
N SER A 1122 -24.01 46.59 -50.66
CA SER A 1122 -24.27 47.89 -51.30
C SER A 1122 -24.33 49.06 -50.31
N ILE A 1123 -24.96 48.87 -49.14
CA ILE A 1123 -25.05 49.88 -48.08
C ILE A 1123 -23.67 50.13 -47.45
N LEU A 1124 -22.92 49.06 -47.16
CA LEU A 1124 -21.57 49.17 -46.60
C LEU A 1124 -20.61 49.84 -47.58
N THR A 1125 -20.73 49.54 -48.87
CA THR A 1125 -19.98 50.20 -49.95
C THR A 1125 -20.27 51.70 -49.99
N LEU A 1126 -21.54 52.11 -49.81
CA LEU A 1126 -21.92 53.53 -49.76
C LEU A 1126 -21.35 54.25 -48.54
N SER A 1127 -21.37 53.60 -47.36
CA SER A 1127 -20.78 54.15 -46.14
C SER A 1127 -19.25 54.19 -46.21
N LEU A 1128 -18.62 53.22 -46.87
CA LEU A 1128 -17.18 53.27 -47.15
C LEU A 1128 -16.84 54.51 -48.00
N MET A 1129 -17.66 54.80 -49.02
CA MET A 1129 -17.50 56.00 -49.85
C MET A 1129 -17.72 57.30 -49.06
N ASP A 1130 -18.61 57.31 -48.05
CA ASP A 1130 -18.82 58.46 -47.14
C ASP A 1130 -17.57 58.77 -46.29
N ILE A 1131 -16.87 57.75 -45.80
CA ILE A 1131 -15.61 57.92 -45.04
C ILE A 1131 -14.61 58.68 -45.90
N PHE A 1132 -14.49 58.30 -47.18
CA PHE A 1132 -13.60 58.94 -48.13
C PHE A 1132 -13.98 60.38 -48.52
N GLU A 1133 -15.24 60.79 -48.32
CA GLU A 1133 -15.72 62.14 -48.62
C GLU A 1133 -15.50 63.15 -47.48
N ASN A 1134 -15.45 62.69 -46.22
CA ASN A 1134 -15.57 63.57 -45.05
C ASN A 1134 -14.24 63.94 -44.36
N ASP A 1135 -13.12 63.23 -44.58
CA ASP A 1135 -11.86 63.47 -43.85
C ASP A 1135 -10.63 63.44 -44.77
N LEU A 1136 -9.94 64.59 -44.86
CA LEU A 1136 -8.65 64.76 -45.55
C LEU A 1136 -7.49 65.06 -44.57
N GLU A 1137 -7.74 65.21 -43.26
CA GLU A 1137 -6.75 65.80 -42.33
C GLU A 1137 -6.69 65.22 -40.89
N SER A 1138 -7.36 64.12 -40.53
CA SER A 1138 -7.31 63.58 -39.15
C SER A 1138 -6.96 62.07 -39.05
N ASP A 1139 -6.04 61.73 -38.14
CA ASP A 1139 -5.53 60.37 -37.83
C ASP A 1139 -6.63 59.36 -37.41
N HIS A 1140 -7.82 59.83 -37.02
CA HIS A 1140 -8.96 59.00 -36.60
C HIS A 1140 -9.65 58.27 -37.77
N SER A 1141 -9.47 58.73 -39.01
CA SER A 1141 -10.07 58.15 -40.23
C SER A 1141 -9.55 56.75 -40.62
N SER A 1142 -8.42 56.33 -40.06
CA SER A 1142 -7.82 55.02 -40.36
C SER A 1142 -8.64 53.87 -39.76
N ILE A 1143 -9.08 53.99 -38.51
CA ILE A 1143 -9.72 52.91 -37.74
C ILE A 1143 -11.11 52.56 -38.27
N ASP A 1144 -11.96 53.55 -38.56
CA ASP A 1144 -13.32 53.32 -39.07
C ASP A 1144 -13.30 52.72 -40.49
N PHE A 1145 -12.33 53.13 -41.32
CA PHE A 1145 -12.07 52.52 -42.62
C PHE A 1145 -11.68 51.04 -42.48
N TYR A 1146 -10.74 50.72 -41.59
CA TYR A 1146 -10.34 49.33 -41.33
C TYR A 1146 -11.51 48.45 -40.86
N HIS A 1147 -12.37 48.97 -40.00
CA HIS A 1147 -13.57 48.26 -39.54
C HIS A 1147 -14.56 47.97 -40.66
N MET A 1148 -14.82 48.94 -41.55
CA MET A 1148 -15.73 48.77 -42.68
C MET A 1148 -15.20 47.74 -43.69
N VAL A 1149 -13.91 47.80 -44.03
CA VAL A 1149 -13.31 46.83 -44.94
C VAL A 1149 -13.32 45.43 -44.34
N SER A 1150 -12.95 45.29 -43.06
CA SER A 1150 -13.02 44.00 -42.33
C SER A 1150 -14.43 43.40 -42.35
N LEU A 1151 -15.46 44.23 -42.18
CA LEU A 1151 -16.85 43.80 -42.21
C LEU A 1151 -17.30 43.32 -43.59
N ILE A 1152 -16.97 44.06 -44.66
CA ILE A 1152 -17.26 43.65 -46.03
C ILE A 1152 -16.56 42.33 -46.34
N THR A 1153 -15.27 42.21 -46.01
CA THR A 1153 -14.51 40.97 -46.20
C THR A 1153 -15.15 39.78 -45.49
N ASN A 1154 -15.56 39.94 -44.22
CA ASN A 1154 -16.22 38.88 -43.47
C ASN A 1154 -17.54 38.45 -44.12
N ILE A 1155 -18.38 39.40 -44.54
CA ILE A 1155 -19.64 39.09 -45.23
C ILE A 1155 -19.40 38.36 -46.55
N LEU A 1156 -18.39 38.78 -47.33
CA LEU A 1156 -18.02 38.10 -48.57
C LEU A 1156 -17.58 36.64 -48.29
N LEU A 1157 -16.71 36.43 -47.30
CA LEU A 1157 -16.22 35.10 -46.91
C LEU A 1157 -17.31 34.20 -46.33
N GLU A 1158 -18.32 34.76 -45.65
CA GLU A 1158 -19.47 34.00 -45.14
C GLU A 1158 -20.40 33.50 -46.25
N ASN A 1159 -20.50 34.24 -47.36
CA ASN A 1159 -21.48 33.98 -48.42
C ASN A 1159 -20.89 33.29 -49.65
N MET A 1160 -19.56 33.13 -49.73
CA MET A 1160 -18.89 32.36 -50.79
C MET A 1160 -18.51 30.98 -50.26
N SER A 1161 -18.79 29.93 -51.03
CA SER A 1161 -18.26 28.59 -50.76
C SER A 1161 -16.80 28.47 -51.23
N VAL A 1162 -16.08 27.49 -50.71
CA VAL A 1162 -14.72 27.18 -51.19
C VAL A 1162 -14.74 26.90 -52.68
N SER A 1163 -15.70 26.09 -53.16
CA SER A 1163 -15.80 25.78 -54.59
C SER A 1163 -16.05 27.01 -55.46
N ASP A 1164 -16.86 27.98 -54.99
CA ASP A 1164 -17.07 29.23 -55.74
C ASP A 1164 -15.75 29.97 -55.95
N ILE A 1165 -14.88 29.98 -54.95
CA ILE A 1165 -13.58 30.65 -55.02
C ILE A 1165 -12.64 29.88 -55.94
N GLU A 1166 -12.45 28.59 -55.69
CA GLU A 1166 -11.47 27.76 -56.41
C GLU A 1166 -11.86 27.52 -57.88
N SER A 1167 -13.16 27.51 -58.21
CA SER A 1167 -13.64 27.35 -59.59
C SER A 1167 -13.69 28.68 -60.37
N GLY A 1168 -13.31 29.81 -59.75
CA GLY A 1168 -13.29 31.14 -60.38
C GLY A 1168 -14.63 31.90 -60.38
N ASN A 1169 -15.66 31.40 -59.68
CA ASN A 1169 -16.92 32.11 -59.40
C ASN A 1169 -16.80 33.05 -58.19
N ASN A 1170 -15.66 33.71 -58.08
CA ASN A 1170 -15.22 34.40 -56.86
C ASN A 1170 -15.57 35.90 -56.83
N LYS A 1171 -16.57 36.31 -57.61
CA LYS A 1171 -16.88 37.73 -57.88
C LYS A 1171 -18.31 38.09 -57.53
N ILE A 1172 -18.48 39.22 -56.83
CA ILE A 1172 -19.77 39.84 -56.55
C ILE A 1172 -19.79 41.24 -57.16
N ASN A 1173 -20.72 41.47 -58.10
CA ASN A 1173 -20.86 42.73 -58.80
C ASN A 1173 -22.00 43.57 -58.21
N ILE A 1174 -21.66 44.73 -57.66
CA ILE A 1174 -22.62 45.73 -57.17
C ILE A 1174 -22.77 46.83 -58.22
N ARG A 1175 -23.86 46.84 -58.99
CA ARG A 1175 -24.07 47.86 -60.02
C ARG A 1175 -24.58 49.16 -59.40
N ILE A 1176 -24.22 50.30 -60.00
CA ILE A 1176 -24.74 51.62 -59.64
C ILE A 1176 -26.28 51.64 -59.81
N SER A 1177 -26.82 50.93 -60.80
CA SER A 1177 -28.27 50.79 -60.98
C SER A 1177 -28.96 50.11 -59.81
N ASP A 1178 -28.30 49.14 -59.17
CA ASP A 1178 -28.85 48.37 -58.05
C ASP A 1178 -28.84 49.22 -56.78
N ILE A 1179 -27.77 49.99 -56.57
CA ILE A 1179 -27.69 51.02 -55.52
C ILE A 1179 -28.76 52.10 -55.71
N ASP A 1180 -28.93 52.64 -56.92
CA ASP A 1180 -29.92 53.67 -57.23
C ASP A 1180 -31.36 53.15 -57.03
N SER A 1181 -31.62 51.92 -57.44
CA SER A 1181 -32.89 51.21 -57.23
C SER A 1181 -33.17 51.00 -55.74
N LEU A 1182 -32.17 50.56 -54.97
CA LEU A 1182 -32.24 50.40 -53.52
C LEU A 1182 -32.53 51.74 -52.83
N ILE A 1183 -31.79 52.81 -53.16
CA ILE A 1183 -32.02 54.16 -52.63
C ILE A 1183 -33.44 54.65 -52.96
N LYS A 1184 -33.93 54.38 -54.18
CA LYS A 1184 -35.29 54.75 -54.60
C LYS A 1184 -36.35 53.97 -53.83
N GLN A 1185 -36.22 52.65 -53.72
CA GLN A 1185 -37.10 51.79 -52.91
C GLN A 1185 -37.14 52.24 -51.44
N LEU A 1186 -36.00 52.61 -50.88
CA LEU A 1186 -35.87 53.05 -49.49
C LEU A 1186 -36.45 54.47 -49.28
N LYS A 1187 -36.35 55.35 -50.27
CA LYS A 1187 -36.99 56.68 -50.26
C LYS A 1187 -38.50 56.59 -50.43
N ASP A 1188 -38.98 55.71 -51.31
CA ASP A 1188 -40.42 55.48 -51.55
C ASP A 1188 -41.08 54.77 -50.34
N ASN A 1189 -40.33 53.93 -49.61
CA ASN A 1189 -40.80 53.26 -48.38
C ASN A 1189 -40.84 54.16 -47.14
N LYS A 1190 -40.54 55.46 -47.22
CA LYS A 1190 -40.73 56.40 -46.10
C LYS A 1190 -42.17 56.49 -45.58
N ASN A 1191 -43.16 56.01 -46.36
CA ASN A 1191 -44.59 56.09 -46.03
C ASN A 1191 -45.32 54.74 -45.84
N LYS A 1192 -44.63 53.58 -45.81
CA LYS A 1192 -45.29 52.30 -45.50
C LYS A 1192 -44.56 51.55 -44.37
N LYS A 1193 -45.28 51.31 -43.28
CA LYS A 1193 -44.93 50.27 -42.29
C LYS A 1193 -44.78 48.95 -43.04
N LEU A 1194 -43.60 48.35 -42.99
CA LEU A 1194 -43.43 46.93 -43.27
C LEU A 1194 -44.13 46.14 -42.15
N GLU A 1195 -45.37 45.72 -42.38
CA GLU A 1195 -45.94 44.57 -41.68
C GLU A 1195 -45.31 43.32 -42.27
N LEU A 1196 -44.28 42.79 -41.59
CA LEU A 1196 -43.87 41.40 -41.77
C LEU A 1196 -44.86 40.55 -40.97
N THR A 1197 -45.93 40.11 -41.65
CA THR A 1197 -46.72 38.96 -41.20
C THR A 1197 -45.87 37.72 -41.36
N VAL A 1198 -45.37 37.22 -40.23
CA VAL A 1198 -44.90 35.84 -40.10
C VAL A 1198 -46.14 34.97 -40.19
N ASN A 1199 -46.32 34.28 -41.31
CA ASN A 1199 -47.25 33.15 -41.35
C ASN A 1199 -46.54 31.97 -40.70
N ASP A 1200 -46.97 31.64 -39.49
CA ASP A 1200 -46.76 30.36 -38.84
C ASP A 1200 -47.21 29.21 -39.77
N SER A 1201 -46.33 28.26 -40.08
CA SER A 1201 -46.67 26.83 -40.09
C SER A 1201 -45.45 25.93 -40.29
N LYS A 1202 -45.17 25.16 -39.22
CA LYS A 1202 -44.37 23.92 -39.09
C LYS A 1202 -42.87 23.96 -39.31
#